data_AF-A0A319ENG0-F1
#
_entry.id   AF-A0A319ENG0-F1
#
_cell.length_a   1.000
_cell.length_b   1.000
_cell.length_c   1.000
_cell.angle_alpha   90.00
_cell.angle_beta   90.00
_cell.angle_gamma   90.00
#
_symmetry.space_group_name_H-M   'P 1'
#
loop_
_entity.id
_entity.type
_entity.pdbx_description
1 polymer ?
#
loop_
_entity_poly.entity_id
_entity_poly.type
_entity_poly.pdbx_seq_one_letter_code
_entity_poly.pdbx_strand_id
1 'polypeptide(L)'
;MKPRGSPQGLLRLNASSTAARLVIQPPRRHVSHSSLSSSPSPSPSPSSSPSIPPPKHQRWLRLAFITAAAAGIGALVRSQQGPDSSTLNPVKFTPYYLVSREPVSSTGSFFILQPPKEDGSNHTVYEEAWKTGVWSVMFKQPQLQIGRDYTPLPSTSSDEEDDECLRFFIRKDPFGEVSRYLHSLDIGAPIEVRGPRIECEIPSDTQQILFIAGGTGIAPALQAGHTLLRRTSPTHKPRIHILWANRRREDCVDGVSDSTTTTTAPQRSWLSGLFKSSKDKHPPVDPPQDAGTSLIVRELEALRSQYPGQVSVDYFVDEEGTSIGKQSILDSTSTALSSQEPGKGKHNLILVSGPEGFISYMAGPKLWAQGMELQGPLRGILKELELQNWASRLLPSGPGRRWASLRCPVTPQRRAFASTRLFFQDVFQSQLEDPASAAIFSSLQTSRAVPQTLTEKIVQKYSVGLASDKFVKSGDYVTISPHRIMTHDNSWPVALKFMSIGASKIHDSNQVVMTLDHDVQNKSEKNLQKYRQIEEFAKQHGVEFYPAGRGIGHQIMVEEGFAWPGTLVVASDSHSNTYGALGVVGTPIVRTDAASIWATGKTWWQIPPVAKVTLTGVLPPGVTGKDVIVALCGLFGKDEVLNHAIEFTGSEETMKSLSMDNRLTIANMTTEWGALSGLFPMDGVLKGWLKAKATTAAMGLADGPFKTLAPRHFTHPLIEQLFENPLIADKGAKYAKELFLDLSTLSPYISGPNSVKVATPLKELEAQDIKVDKAYLVSCTNSRASDIAAAAKVFKEAAEKNGGKVPKIADGVKFYIAAASIPEQLAAEGAGDWQTLLEAGATALPAGCGPCIGLGTGLLEPGEVGISASNRNFKGRMGSTEAKAYLGSPEVVAASALSGKLSGPGWYQTPEGWTEVVRGEGDGIREEDRMLTNEQALEKLIGQLDDLVADGEKRFAPEEPAEEEGGLTEVYPGFPERVSGEIVFCDADNLSTDGIYPGFWTYQDNVTVEKMAEVCMSNYDTQFASIAKEGDILVTGYNFGCGSSREQAATALLAKKIPLVVAGSFGNIFSRNSINNALMGLEVPRLISRLREEFGEKQLTRRTGWTLTWDVRKSQIEVREGEDGPKWTHKVGELPPNVQEIIAQGGLEKWVKNAIEA
;
A
#
# COMPACT_ATOMS: atom_id res chain seq x y z
N MET A 1 -68.53 -17.51 -6.01
CA MET A 1 -69.66 -18.26 -5.43
C MET A 1 -69.18 -18.98 -4.16
N LYS A 2 -69.76 -18.65 -3.01
CA LYS A 2 -69.76 -19.42 -1.74
C LYS A 2 -70.83 -20.56 -1.84
N PRO A 3 -71.08 -21.45 -0.85
CA PRO A 3 -70.28 -22.10 0.23
C PRO A 3 -70.70 -23.58 0.58
N ARG A 4 -70.17 -24.11 1.72
CA ARG A 4 -70.67 -25.18 2.65
C ARG A 4 -70.22 -26.65 2.40
N GLY A 5 -69.84 -27.45 3.41
CA GLY A 5 -69.93 -27.26 4.86
C GLY A 5 -69.22 -28.34 5.73
N SER A 6 -69.17 -28.04 7.03
CA SER A 6 -68.90 -28.90 8.21
C SER A 6 -70.19 -29.64 8.68
N PRO A 7 -70.31 -30.44 9.80
CA PRO A 7 -69.41 -30.65 10.97
C PRO A 7 -69.47 -32.07 11.70
N GLN A 8 -68.85 -32.17 12.89
CA GLN A 8 -69.04 -33.12 14.06
C GLN A 8 -68.37 -34.53 13.99
N GLY A 9 -67.80 -35.15 15.04
CA GLY A 9 -67.59 -34.91 16.50
C GLY A 9 -66.54 -35.93 17.05
N LEU A 10 -65.68 -35.62 18.03
CA LEU A 10 -65.80 -35.66 19.52
C LEU A 10 -65.72 -37.06 20.19
N LEU A 11 -64.59 -37.36 20.88
CA LEU A 11 -64.52 -38.03 22.20
C LEU A 11 -63.09 -37.99 22.82
N ARG A 12 -63.06 -37.86 24.16
CA ARG A 12 -61.96 -37.55 25.10
C ARG A 12 -61.35 -38.80 25.77
N LEU A 13 -60.18 -38.61 26.41
CA LEU A 13 -59.75 -39.00 27.80
C LEU A 13 -58.20 -39.10 27.84
N ASN A 14 -57.41 -38.78 28.87
CA ASN A 14 -57.52 -37.97 30.09
C ASN A 14 -56.08 -37.78 30.67
N ALA A 15 -55.91 -36.79 31.56
CA ALA A 15 -54.64 -36.42 32.21
C ALA A 15 -54.54 -36.87 33.69
N SER A 16 -53.32 -36.95 34.23
CA SER A 16 -52.89 -36.70 35.64
C SER A 16 -51.38 -36.99 35.75
N SER A 17 -50.53 -36.53 36.69
CA SER A 17 -50.38 -35.34 37.53
C SER A 17 -49.22 -35.65 38.50
N THR A 18 -48.26 -34.76 38.75
CA THR A 18 -47.83 -34.41 40.12
C THR A 18 -46.94 -33.16 40.13
N ALA A 19 -47.23 -32.29 41.09
CA ALA A 19 -46.51 -31.05 41.41
C ALA A 19 -46.21 -31.06 42.91
N ALA A 20 -45.19 -30.32 43.35
CA ALA A 20 -45.10 -29.83 44.73
C ALA A 20 -44.45 -28.42 44.76
N ARG A 21 -45.17 -27.48 45.40
CA ARG A 21 -44.76 -26.13 45.85
C ARG A 21 -44.06 -26.27 47.24
N LEU A 22 -43.43 -25.29 47.92
CA LEU A 22 -43.81 -23.90 48.21
C LEU A 22 -42.71 -23.23 49.12
N VAL A 23 -42.24 -22.02 48.76
CA VAL A 23 -42.05 -20.74 49.53
C VAL A 23 -41.21 -20.69 50.86
N ILE A 24 -40.34 -19.66 51.01
CA ILE A 24 -40.34 -18.55 52.02
C ILE A 24 -38.94 -17.85 52.17
N GLN A 25 -39.01 -16.51 52.08
CA GLN A 25 -38.17 -15.33 52.41
C GLN A 25 -36.79 -15.36 53.16
N PRO A 26 -36.00 -14.23 53.07
CA PRO A 26 -34.64 -14.05 53.60
C PRO A 26 -34.56 -13.24 54.93
N PRO A 27 -33.37 -13.17 55.57
CA PRO A 27 -32.87 -11.89 56.13
C PRO A 27 -31.33 -11.72 56.01
N ARG A 28 -30.79 -10.57 55.60
CA ARG A 28 -30.41 -9.31 56.33
C ARG A 28 -29.19 -9.37 57.27
N ARG A 29 -28.24 -8.47 56.94
CA ARG A 29 -27.05 -7.90 57.64
C ARG A 29 -26.98 -8.01 59.17
N HIS A 30 -25.76 -8.16 59.72
CA HIS A 30 -25.26 -7.34 60.84
C HIS A 30 -23.72 -7.25 60.89
N VAL A 31 -23.26 -6.24 61.62
CA VAL A 31 -21.94 -5.61 61.70
C VAL A 31 -21.30 -5.86 63.09
N SER A 32 -19.96 -5.71 63.15
CA SER A 32 -19.10 -5.31 64.29
C SER A 32 -18.64 -6.27 65.41
N HIS A 33 -17.30 -6.30 65.53
CA HIS A 33 -16.41 -6.10 66.69
C HIS A 33 -16.28 -7.08 67.87
N SER A 34 -14.99 -7.16 68.29
CA SER A 34 -14.43 -7.43 69.63
C SER A 34 -14.29 -8.91 70.02
N SER A 35 -13.30 -9.37 70.79
CA SER A 35 -12.00 -8.92 71.31
C SER A 35 -11.49 -10.05 72.23
N LEU A 36 -10.27 -9.92 72.77
CA LEU A 36 -9.59 -10.70 73.84
C LEU A 36 -8.58 -11.73 73.30
N SER A 37 -7.27 -11.43 73.24
CA SER A 37 -6.27 -11.10 74.27
C SER A 37 -5.78 -12.30 75.10
N SER A 38 -4.51 -12.67 74.94
CA SER A 38 -3.56 -12.84 76.05
C SER A 38 -2.13 -13.11 75.53
N SER A 39 -1.24 -12.16 75.81
CA SER A 39 0.23 -12.30 75.94
C SER A 39 0.54 -12.84 77.38
N PRO A 40 1.79 -13.07 77.87
CA PRO A 40 3.11 -12.59 77.41
C PRO A 40 4.36 -13.53 77.58
N SER A 41 5.49 -13.12 76.98
CA SER A 41 6.98 -13.24 77.24
C SER A 41 7.59 -14.21 78.32
N PRO A 42 8.94 -14.45 78.44
CA PRO A 42 10.13 -13.76 77.90
C PRO A 42 11.32 -14.65 77.40
N SER A 43 12.37 -13.99 76.87
CA SER A 43 13.70 -14.52 76.47
C SER A 43 14.68 -14.66 77.66
N PRO A 44 15.81 -15.42 77.55
CA PRO A 44 17.11 -14.86 77.12
C PRO A 44 18.07 -15.81 76.36
N SER A 45 19.13 -15.24 75.75
CA SER A 45 20.27 -15.85 75.01
C SER A 45 21.50 -16.10 75.93
N PRO A 46 22.74 -16.53 75.51
CA PRO A 46 23.31 -16.81 74.16
C PRO A 46 24.27 -18.05 74.03
N SER A 47 24.56 -18.53 72.81
CA SER A 47 25.89 -19.12 72.45
C SER A 47 26.12 -19.32 70.93
N SER A 48 27.12 -18.60 70.41
CA SER A 48 28.12 -18.86 69.34
C SER A 48 27.78 -19.58 68.00
N SER A 49 28.14 -18.84 66.93
CA SER A 49 28.04 -19.03 65.47
C SER A 49 28.96 -20.11 64.84
N PRO A 50 28.83 -20.41 63.51
CA PRO A 50 29.65 -19.66 62.54
C PRO A 50 28.96 -19.24 61.20
N SER A 51 29.25 -17.98 60.83
CA SER A 51 29.42 -17.29 59.52
C SER A 51 28.65 -17.69 58.23
N ILE A 52 27.88 -16.72 57.70
CA ILE A 52 27.40 -16.62 56.29
C ILE A 52 27.70 -15.19 55.75
N PRO A 53 28.15 -14.99 54.48
CA PRO A 53 28.41 -13.66 53.89
C PRO A 53 27.14 -12.96 53.33
N PRO A 54 27.17 -11.64 53.01
CA PRO A 54 26.00 -10.75 53.10
C PRO A 54 25.15 -10.65 51.81
N PRO A 55 23.88 -10.16 51.91
CA PRO A 55 23.02 -9.97 50.73
C PRO A 55 23.35 -8.67 50.00
N LYS A 56 23.49 -8.76 48.67
CA LYS A 56 23.69 -7.64 47.75
C LYS A 56 22.34 -6.97 47.40
N HIS A 57 21.70 -6.27 48.34
CA HIS A 57 20.53 -5.44 48.05
C HIS A 57 20.90 -3.94 48.06
N GLN A 58 21.57 -3.47 46.99
CA GLN A 58 21.74 -2.03 46.74
C GLN A 58 21.56 -1.60 45.27
N ARG A 59 21.38 -2.53 44.32
CA ARG A 59 21.15 -2.18 42.90
C ARG A 59 19.70 -1.85 42.57
N TRP A 60 18.74 -2.51 43.22
CA TRP A 60 17.31 -2.31 42.94
C TRP A 60 16.81 -0.94 43.40
N LEU A 61 17.35 -0.39 44.49
CA LEU A 61 16.99 0.97 44.96
C LEU A 61 17.45 2.07 44.01
N ARG A 62 18.58 1.90 43.30
CA ARG A 62 19.02 2.84 42.26
C ARG A 62 18.20 2.71 40.97
N LEU A 63 17.83 1.48 40.60
CA LEU A 63 16.97 1.25 39.43
C LEU A 63 15.57 1.82 39.69
N ALA A 64 14.97 1.52 40.83
CA ALA A 64 13.66 2.04 41.23
C ALA A 64 13.63 3.58 41.31
N PHE A 65 14.71 4.23 41.78
CA PHE A 65 14.79 5.70 41.75
C PHE A 65 14.88 6.26 40.33
N ILE A 66 15.62 5.61 39.42
CA ILE A 66 15.73 6.03 38.01
C ILE A 66 14.41 5.78 37.28
N THR A 67 13.74 4.65 37.52
CA THR A 67 12.44 4.34 36.92
C THR A 67 11.33 5.24 37.46
N ALA A 68 11.34 5.58 38.75
CA ALA A 68 10.39 6.52 39.34
C ALA A 68 10.64 7.97 38.87
N ALA A 69 11.90 8.37 38.69
CA ALA A 69 12.24 9.67 38.10
C ALA A 69 11.84 9.74 36.62
N ALA A 70 12.08 8.67 35.85
CA ALA A 70 11.67 8.58 34.44
C ALA A 70 10.14 8.50 34.28
N ALA A 71 9.45 7.78 35.16
CA ALA A 71 7.99 7.73 35.20
C ALA A 71 7.38 9.04 35.68
N GLY A 72 8.03 9.74 36.61
CA GLY A 72 7.63 11.09 37.05
C GLY A 72 7.81 12.12 35.94
N ILE A 73 8.94 12.10 35.23
CA ILE A 73 9.17 12.94 34.04
C ILE A 73 8.17 12.55 32.93
N GLY A 74 7.95 11.26 32.71
CA GLY A 74 6.97 10.75 31.73
C GLY A 74 5.53 11.15 32.07
N ALA A 75 5.15 11.13 33.35
CA ALA A 75 3.84 11.56 33.82
C ALA A 75 3.68 13.09 33.75
N LEU A 76 4.75 13.85 33.97
CA LEU A 76 4.74 15.31 33.86
C LEU A 76 4.72 15.78 32.39
N VAL A 77 5.34 15.01 31.48
CA VAL A 77 5.23 15.19 30.02
C VAL A 77 3.84 14.75 29.52
N ARG A 78 3.27 13.68 30.09
CA ARG A 78 1.94 13.18 29.72
C ARG A 78 0.79 14.02 30.31
N SER A 79 0.99 14.66 31.46
CA SER A 79 0.01 15.62 32.03
C SER A 79 0.03 16.98 31.31
N GLN A 80 0.99 17.22 30.43
CA GLN A 80 1.04 18.39 29.54
C GLN A 80 0.33 18.15 28.20
N GLN A 81 -0.14 16.93 27.92
CA GLN A 81 -0.87 16.60 26.68
C GLN A 81 -2.37 16.45 26.97
N GLY A 82 -3.11 17.55 26.80
CA GLY A 82 -4.59 17.57 26.83
C GLY A 82 -5.23 17.05 25.52
N PRO A 83 -6.56 16.84 25.51
CA PRO A 83 -7.31 16.38 24.33
C PRO A 83 -7.45 17.52 23.29
N ASP A 84 -7.55 17.15 22.01
CA ASP A 84 -7.85 17.98 20.82
C ASP A 84 -7.32 19.42 20.82
N SER A 85 -6.05 19.56 20.46
CA SER A 85 -5.45 20.86 20.16
C SER A 85 -5.96 21.38 18.81
N SER A 86 -6.69 22.50 18.81
CA SER A 86 -6.98 23.34 17.63
C SER A 86 -5.77 24.14 17.12
N THR A 87 -4.62 24.01 17.79
CA THR A 87 -3.36 24.62 17.40
C THR A 87 -2.54 23.72 16.47
N LEU A 88 -1.82 24.36 15.55
CA LEU A 88 -0.96 23.78 14.53
C LEU A 88 0.01 22.77 15.16
N ASN A 89 -0.08 21.51 14.72
CA ASN A 89 0.64 20.40 15.33
C ASN A 89 1.59 19.67 14.35
N PRO A 90 2.84 19.38 14.76
CA PRO A 90 3.84 18.78 13.85
C PRO A 90 3.55 17.31 13.52
N VAL A 91 2.70 16.65 14.31
CA VAL A 91 2.36 15.22 14.18
C VAL A 91 0.96 15.04 13.57
N LYS A 92 0.01 15.93 13.90
CA LYS A 92 -1.40 15.84 13.47
C LYS A 92 -1.77 16.94 12.47
N PHE A 93 -2.60 16.61 11.49
CA PHE A 93 -3.19 17.61 10.60
C PHE A 93 -4.29 18.38 11.32
N THR A 94 -4.25 19.70 11.18
CA THR A 94 -5.22 20.67 11.70
C THR A 94 -5.91 21.34 10.50
N PRO A 95 -7.25 21.48 10.49
CA PRO A 95 -7.95 22.08 9.37
C PRO A 95 -7.77 23.60 9.37
N TYR A 96 -7.28 24.16 8.27
CA TYR A 96 -7.24 25.60 8.01
C TYR A 96 -8.20 25.94 6.88
N TYR A 97 -8.76 27.14 6.87
CA TYR A 97 -9.71 27.57 5.86
C TYR A 97 -9.08 28.56 4.90
N LEU A 98 -9.22 28.31 3.59
CA LEU A 98 -8.76 29.24 2.57
C LEU A 98 -9.62 30.50 2.58
N VAL A 99 -9.12 31.63 3.07
CA VAL A 99 -9.90 32.86 3.17
C VAL A 99 -9.66 33.83 2.01
N SER A 100 -8.48 33.79 1.39
CA SER A 100 -8.19 34.58 0.19
C SER A 100 -7.27 33.84 -0.77
N ARG A 101 -7.49 34.03 -2.07
CA ARG A 101 -6.60 33.60 -3.16
C ARG A 101 -6.42 34.74 -4.16
N GLU A 102 -5.25 35.38 -4.13
CA GLU A 102 -4.94 36.53 -4.99
C GLU A 102 -3.93 36.15 -6.07
N PRO A 103 -4.29 36.21 -7.36
CA PRO A 103 -3.36 35.91 -8.44
C PRO A 103 -2.26 36.99 -8.53
N VAL A 104 -1.00 36.55 -8.62
CA VAL A 104 0.21 37.39 -8.72
C VAL A 104 0.80 37.38 -10.12
N SER A 105 0.78 36.22 -10.77
CA SER A 105 1.25 36.02 -12.14
C SER A 105 0.38 34.99 -12.85
N SER A 106 0.63 34.72 -14.14
CA SER A 106 -0.13 33.70 -14.89
C SER A 106 -0.07 32.29 -14.25
N THR A 107 0.90 32.05 -13.37
CA THR A 107 1.09 30.77 -12.67
C THR A 107 1.21 30.87 -11.15
N GLY A 108 1.27 32.06 -10.55
CA GLY A 108 1.46 32.24 -9.10
C GLY A 108 0.28 32.92 -8.42
N SER A 109 -0.11 32.47 -7.22
CA SER A 109 -1.11 33.14 -6.38
C SER A 109 -0.68 33.17 -4.90
N PHE A 110 -1.10 34.19 -4.17
CA PHE A 110 -1.09 34.20 -2.71
C PHE A 110 -2.29 33.46 -2.18
N PHE A 111 -2.08 32.66 -1.13
CA PHE A 111 -3.10 31.98 -0.38
C PHE A 111 -3.05 32.49 1.06
N ILE A 112 -4.19 32.88 1.61
CA ILE A 112 -4.33 33.23 3.03
C ILE A 112 -5.18 32.15 3.68
N LEU A 113 -4.63 31.50 4.70
CA LEU A 113 -5.26 30.41 5.43
C LEU A 113 -5.52 30.82 6.87
N GLN A 114 -6.76 30.67 7.32
CA GLN A 114 -7.17 30.96 8.68
C GLN A 114 -7.29 29.66 9.51
N PRO A 115 -6.71 29.59 10.72
CA PRO A 115 -6.90 28.46 11.62
C PRO A 115 -8.35 28.38 12.14
N PRO A 116 -8.76 27.24 12.73
CA PRO A 116 -10.08 27.12 13.34
C PRO A 116 -10.16 28.00 14.59
N LYS A 117 -11.31 28.66 14.81
CA LYS A 117 -11.50 29.67 15.89
C LYS A 117 -11.83 29.08 17.27
N GLU A 118 -11.95 27.75 17.40
CA GLU A 118 -12.37 27.12 18.65
C GLU A 118 -11.16 26.75 19.54
N ASP A 119 -11.17 27.24 20.78
CA ASP A 119 -10.40 26.78 21.96
C ASP A 119 -8.86 26.91 22.03
N GLY A 120 -8.19 27.67 21.15
CA GLY A 120 -6.75 27.95 21.34
C GLY A 120 -6.12 28.90 20.32
N SER A 121 -5.14 29.71 20.76
CA SER A 121 -4.39 30.62 19.88
C SER A 121 -3.14 29.94 19.32
N ASN A 122 -2.93 30.07 18.01
CA ASN A 122 -1.72 29.60 17.33
C ASN A 122 -0.51 30.52 17.51
N HIS A 123 -0.71 31.69 18.13
CA HIS A 123 0.30 32.74 18.23
C HIS A 123 1.62 32.25 18.82
N THR A 124 1.59 31.48 19.92
CA THR A 124 2.82 30.96 20.54
C THR A 124 3.56 29.96 19.66
N VAL A 125 2.83 29.10 18.94
CA VAL A 125 3.39 28.10 18.03
C VAL A 125 4.08 28.79 16.85
N TYR A 126 3.42 29.82 16.28
CA TYR A 126 3.99 30.61 15.21
C TYR A 126 5.21 31.40 15.68
N GLU A 127 5.12 32.08 16.83
CA GLU A 127 6.23 32.89 17.36
C GLU A 127 7.47 32.05 17.69
N GLU A 128 7.30 30.82 18.18
CA GLU A 128 8.43 29.89 18.35
C GLU A 128 9.05 29.49 17.00
N ALA A 129 8.22 29.20 15.99
CA ALA A 129 8.70 28.86 14.65
C ALA A 129 9.42 30.05 13.98
N TRP A 130 8.87 31.27 14.05
CA TRP A 130 9.43 32.50 13.48
C TRP A 130 10.76 32.93 14.13
N LYS A 131 11.07 32.48 15.36
CA LYS A 131 12.35 32.77 16.05
C LYS A 131 13.46 31.78 15.69
N THR A 132 13.09 30.59 15.23
CA THR A 132 14.02 29.46 15.07
C THR A 132 14.75 29.49 13.73
N GLY A 133 14.03 29.67 12.63
CA GLY A 133 14.62 29.57 11.29
C GLY A 133 13.58 29.45 10.17
N VAL A 134 13.94 28.71 9.12
CA VAL A 134 13.02 28.40 8.03
C VAL A 134 12.18 27.19 8.43
N TRP A 135 10.86 27.32 8.29
CA TRP A 135 9.90 26.29 8.63
C TRP A 135 8.82 26.17 7.56
N SER A 136 8.21 24.99 7.49
CA SER A 136 7.16 24.67 6.54
C SER A 136 5.94 24.11 7.25
N VAL A 137 4.83 24.07 6.53
CA VAL A 137 3.68 23.27 6.90
C VAL A 137 3.33 22.36 5.73
N MET A 138 2.91 21.14 6.03
CA MET A 138 2.50 20.20 5.00
C MET A 138 1.02 20.36 4.70
N PHE A 139 0.71 20.58 3.44
CA PHE A 139 -0.65 20.50 2.90
C PHE A 139 -0.90 19.11 2.35
N LYS A 140 -2.04 18.54 2.70
CA LYS A 140 -2.47 17.23 2.22
C LYS A 140 -3.52 17.40 1.12
N GLN A 141 -3.31 16.73 -0.01
CA GLN A 141 -4.35 16.52 -1.00
C GLN A 141 -5.15 15.27 -0.60
N PRO A 142 -6.43 15.42 -0.21
CA PRO A 142 -7.17 14.33 0.41
C PRO A 142 -7.53 13.20 -0.56
N GLN A 143 -7.63 13.45 -1.87
CA GLN A 143 -8.02 12.41 -2.84
C GLN A 143 -6.88 11.46 -3.22
N LEU A 144 -5.64 11.95 -3.25
CA LEU A 144 -4.46 11.14 -3.58
C LEU A 144 -3.63 10.77 -2.34
N GLN A 145 -4.00 11.30 -1.16
CA GLN A 145 -3.23 11.18 0.09
C GLN A 145 -1.76 11.63 -0.06
N ILE A 146 -1.52 12.58 -0.96
CA ILE A 146 -0.20 13.16 -1.22
C ILE A 146 -0.05 14.40 -0.33
N GLY A 147 1.01 14.44 0.46
CA GLY A 147 1.42 15.61 1.25
C GLY A 147 2.55 16.39 0.58
N ARG A 148 2.49 17.72 0.61
CA ARG A 148 3.56 18.62 0.14
C ARG A 148 3.79 19.76 1.13
N ASP A 149 5.06 20.02 1.42
CA ASP A 149 5.49 21.08 2.33
C ASP A 149 5.48 22.44 1.61
N TYR A 150 4.87 23.45 2.25
CA TYR A 150 4.82 24.84 1.80
C TYR A 150 5.31 25.76 2.92
N THR A 151 6.14 26.73 2.56
CA THR A 151 6.70 27.70 3.51
C THR A 151 5.76 28.89 3.68
N PRO A 152 5.29 29.18 4.91
CA PRO A 152 4.51 30.37 5.17
C PRO A 152 5.37 31.63 5.04
N LEU A 153 4.74 32.70 4.59
CA LEU A 153 5.33 34.02 4.47
C LEU A 153 5.16 34.82 5.78
N PRO A 154 6.14 35.64 6.15
CA PRO A 154 6.00 36.55 7.29
C PRO A 154 4.83 37.54 7.11
N SER A 155 4.21 37.96 8.21
CA SER A 155 3.21 39.05 8.17
C SER A 155 3.88 40.40 7.88
N THR A 156 3.17 41.26 7.16
CA THR A 156 3.58 42.65 6.84
C THR A 156 2.69 43.72 7.45
N SER A 157 1.53 43.36 8.02
CA SER A 157 0.64 44.27 8.73
C SER A 157 0.99 44.32 10.22
N SER A 158 0.73 45.46 10.85
CA SER A 158 0.84 45.66 12.31
C SER A 158 -0.49 45.44 13.02
N ASP A 159 -1.46 44.82 12.36
CA ASP A 159 -2.84 44.68 12.83
C ASP A 159 -3.01 43.33 13.55
N GLU A 160 -3.35 43.37 14.84
CA GLU A 160 -3.44 42.20 15.73
C GLU A 160 -4.49 41.14 15.29
N GLU A 161 -5.45 41.48 14.41
CA GLU A 161 -6.46 40.53 13.90
C GLU A 161 -5.93 39.61 12.78
N ASP A 162 -4.83 39.96 12.11
CA ASP A 162 -4.20 39.15 11.04
C ASP A 162 -3.15 38.15 11.56
N ASP A 163 -2.77 38.23 12.85
CA ASP A 163 -1.64 37.51 13.45
C ASP A 163 -1.82 35.97 13.52
N GLU A 164 -3.04 35.47 13.31
CA GLU A 164 -3.32 34.03 13.31
C GLU A 164 -3.41 33.40 11.90
N CYS A 165 -3.47 34.22 10.84
CA CYS A 165 -3.53 33.75 9.47
C CYS A 165 -2.14 33.41 8.92
N LEU A 166 -2.04 32.31 8.16
CA LEU A 166 -0.83 31.94 7.44
C LEU A 166 -0.94 32.31 5.96
N ARG A 167 0.06 33.04 5.44
CA ARG A 167 0.15 33.45 4.05
C ARG A 167 1.10 32.56 3.29
N PHE A 168 0.79 32.19 2.05
CA PHE A 168 1.64 31.33 1.21
C PHE A 168 1.71 31.89 -0.20
N PHE A 169 2.90 31.85 -0.81
CA PHE A 169 3.05 32.07 -2.25
C PHE A 169 3.21 30.73 -2.96
N ILE A 170 2.19 30.35 -3.74
CA ILE A 170 2.10 29.04 -4.36
C ILE A 170 1.94 29.21 -5.86
N ARG A 171 2.78 28.51 -6.63
CA ARG A 171 2.61 28.43 -8.08
C ARG A 171 1.78 27.20 -8.46
N LYS A 172 0.87 27.39 -9.41
CA LYS A 172 0.13 26.34 -10.10
C LYS A 172 1.07 25.62 -11.05
N ASP A 173 1.61 24.50 -10.62
CA ASP A 173 2.39 23.61 -11.47
C ASP A 173 1.43 22.79 -12.35
N PRO A 174 1.57 22.81 -13.70
CA PRO A 174 0.74 22.01 -14.60
C PRO A 174 0.69 20.51 -14.28
N PHE A 175 1.74 19.99 -13.65
CA PHE A 175 1.90 18.58 -13.27
C PHE A 175 1.89 18.36 -11.73
N GLY A 176 1.82 19.43 -10.94
CA GLY A 176 1.87 19.34 -9.48
C GLY A 176 0.50 19.10 -8.86
N GLU A 177 0.22 17.85 -8.48
CA GLU A 177 -1.05 17.40 -7.89
C GLU A 177 -1.58 18.28 -6.75
N VAL A 178 -0.76 18.55 -5.73
CA VAL A 178 -1.17 19.37 -4.57
C VAL A 178 -1.34 20.85 -4.96
N SER A 179 -0.44 21.40 -5.77
CA SER A 179 -0.54 22.81 -6.19
C SER A 179 -1.76 23.08 -7.07
N ARG A 180 -2.14 22.14 -7.95
CA ARG A 180 -3.36 22.22 -8.76
C ARG A 180 -4.60 22.07 -7.91
N TYR A 181 -4.57 21.14 -6.96
CA TYR A 181 -5.63 20.98 -5.97
C TYR A 181 -5.88 22.30 -5.25
N LEU A 182 -4.86 22.94 -4.66
CA LEU A 182 -5.00 24.22 -3.98
C LEU A 182 -5.56 25.33 -4.89
N HIS A 183 -5.08 25.43 -6.14
CA HIS A 183 -5.61 26.38 -7.13
C HIS A 183 -6.99 26.03 -7.67
N SER A 184 -7.52 24.85 -7.37
CA SER A 184 -8.90 24.44 -7.70
C SER A 184 -9.88 24.64 -6.55
N LEU A 185 -9.39 24.90 -5.33
CA LEU A 185 -10.24 25.11 -4.16
C LEU A 185 -10.97 26.46 -4.24
N ASP A 186 -12.21 26.48 -3.77
CA ASP A 186 -12.98 27.71 -3.56
C ASP A 186 -12.61 28.37 -2.23
N ILE A 187 -12.87 29.68 -2.11
CA ILE A 187 -12.73 30.40 -0.85
C ILE A 187 -13.69 29.79 0.19
N GLY A 188 -13.21 29.58 1.40
CA GLY A 188 -13.86 28.87 2.50
C GLY A 188 -13.54 27.38 2.57
N ALA A 189 -12.84 26.81 1.58
CA ALA A 189 -12.51 25.39 1.58
C ALA A 189 -11.53 25.03 2.71
N PRO A 190 -11.76 23.93 3.45
CA PRO A 190 -10.80 23.43 4.43
C PRO A 190 -9.61 22.78 3.73
N ILE A 191 -8.42 23.03 4.27
CA ILE A 191 -7.13 22.49 3.87
C ILE A 191 -6.53 21.85 5.12
N GLU A 192 -6.19 20.56 5.03
CA GLU A 192 -5.51 19.87 6.12
C GLU A 192 -4.04 20.31 6.16
N VAL A 193 -3.63 20.93 7.26
CA VAL A 193 -2.29 21.48 7.48
C VAL A 193 -1.64 20.83 8.70
N ARG A 194 -0.43 20.26 8.56
CA ARG A 194 0.39 19.84 9.73
C ARG A 194 1.70 20.62 9.75
N GLY A 195 2.24 20.87 10.92
CA GLY A 195 3.46 21.65 11.13
C GLY A 195 3.44 22.33 12.50
N PRO A 196 4.26 23.34 12.79
CA PRO A 196 5.40 23.77 11.99
C PRO A 196 6.45 22.66 11.93
N ARG A 197 7.01 22.42 10.75
CA ARG A 197 8.19 21.57 10.56
C ARG A 197 9.39 22.47 10.34
N ILE A 198 10.36 22.43 11.25
CA ILE A 198 11.59 23.21 11.10
C ILE A 198 12.46 22.57 10.01
N GLU A 199 12.61 23.28 8.89
CA GLU A 199 13.39 22.84 7.74
C GLU A 199 14.88 23.22 7.91
N CYS A 200 15.14 24.40 8.47
CA CYS A 200 16.50 24.87 8.71
C CYS A 200 16.54 25.81 9.93
N GLU A 201 17.30 25.45 10.96
CA GLU A 201 17.59 26.35 12.08
C GLU A 201 18.66 27.37 11.66
N ILE A 202 18.44 28.65 11.98
CA ILE A 202 19.42 29.71 11.73
C ILE A 202 20.16 30.01 13.06
N PRO A 203 21.43 29.59 13.23
CA PRO A 203 22.22 29.81 14.43
C PRO A 203 22.16 31.26 14.92
N SER A 204 22.08 31.45 16.24
CA SER A 204 21.91 32.77 16.88
C SER A 204 23.03 33.76 16.60
N ASP A 205 24.23 33.27 16.28
CA ASP A 205 25.44 34.04 15.99
C ASP A 205 25.68 34.29 14.48
N THR A 206 24.72 33.90 13.63
CA THR A 206 24.75 34.15 12.18
C THR A 206 24.79 35.66 11.91
N GLN A 207 25.80 36.12 11.17
CA GLN A 207 25.93 37.53 10.80
C GLN A 207 25.39 37.81 9.39
N GLN A 208 25.58 36.85 8.48
CA GLN A 208 25.28 37.03 7.07
C GLN A 208 24.66 35.78 6.45
N ILE A 209 23.60 35.97 5.67
CA ILE A 209 22.98 34.93 4.84
C ILE A 209 23.07 35.35 3.37
N LEU A 210 23.67 34.50 2.53
CA LEU A 210 23.46 34.54 1.10
C LEU A 210 22.36 33.53 0.76
N PHE A 211 21.23 34.00 0.27
CA PHE A 211 20.09 33.16 -0.07
C PHE A 211 19.94 33.06 -1.59
N ILE A 212 20.06 31.86 -2.13
CA ILE A 212 19.90 31.58 -3.56
C ILE A 212 18.51 30.97 -3.76
N ALA A 213 17.59 31.74 -4.35
CA ALA A 213 16.19 31.39 -4.49
C ALA A 213 15.81 31.15 -5.95
N GLY A 214 15.16 30.02 -6.24
CA GLY A 214 14.56 29.72 -7.54
C GLY A 214 13.04 29.70 -7.46
N GLY A 215 12.36 30.53 -8.25
CA GLY A 215 10.89 30.58 -8.32
C GLY A 215 10.25 30.84 -6.95
N THR A 216 9.44 29.89 -6.45
CA THR A 216 8.80 29.97 -5.12
C THR A 216 9.77 29.84 -3.94
N GLY A 217 11.05 29.50 -4.18
CA GLY A 217 12.11 29.51 -3.16
C GLY A 217 12.34 30.87 -2.50
N ILE A 218 11.74 31.95 -3.02
CA ILE A 218 11.71 33.28 -2.41
C ILE A 218 10.96 33.32 -1.08
N ALA A 219 9.97 32.44 -0.86
CA ALA A 219 9.22 32.39 0.40
C ALA A 219 10.13 31.98 1.59
N PRO A 220 10.90 30.88 1.50
CA PRO A 220 11.99 30.59 2.43
C PRO A 220 13.01 31.72 2.62
N ALA A 221 13.34 32.47 1.57
CA ALA A 221 14.29 33.57 1.65
C ALA A 221 13.76 34.72 2.51
N LEU A 222 12.50 35.11 2.29
CA LEU A 222 11.80 36.12 3.10
C LEU A 222 11.70 35.69 4.57
N GLN A 223 11.39 34.42 4.84
CA GLN A 223 11.34 33.88 6.20
C GLN A 223 12.72 33.85 6.88
N ALA A 224 13.78 33.49 6.14
CA ALA A 224 15.15 33.55 6.65
C ALA A 224 15.58 34.99 6.98
N GLY A 225 15.22 35.95 6.10
CA GLY A 225 15.43 37.38 6.34
C GLY A 225 14.69 37.87 7.58
N HIS A 226 13.40 37.55 7.70
CA HIS A 226 12.60 37.91 8.88
C HIS A 226 13.21 37.36 10.17
N THR A 227 13.59 36.08 10.20
CA THR A 227 14.20 35.43 11.38
C THR A 227 15.54 36.08 11.76
N LEU A 228 16.40 36.35 10.78
CA LEU A 228 17.72 36.92 11.00
C LEU A 228 17.63 38.38 11.46
N LEU A 229 16.85 39.20 10.77
CA LEU A 229 16.82 40.66 10.96
C LEU A 229 16.09 41.08 12.23
N ARG A 230 15.18 40.25 12.77
CA ARG A 230 14.60 40.45 14.12
C ARG A 230 15.64 40.49 15.23
N ARG A 231 16.87 40.03 14.97
CA ARG A 231 18.01 40.04 15.91
C ARG A 231 18.82 41.35 15.85
N THR A 232 18.41 42.30 15.01
CA THR A 232 19.04 43.62 14.89
C THR A 232 19.02 44.35 16.23
N SER A 233 20.19 44.80 16.67
CA SER A 233 20.38 45.66 17.85
C SER A 233 21.41 46.74 17.55
N PRO A 234 21.58 47.77 18.40
CA PRO A 234 22.58 48.81 18.17
C PRO A 234 24.02 48.27 17.98
N THR A 235 24.32 47.11 18.57
CA THR A 235 25.65 46.47 18.56
C THR A 235 25.77 45.29 17.59
N HIS A 236 24.68 44.83 16.97
CA HIS A 236 24.67 43.67 16.05
C HIS A 236 23.64 43.89 14.94
N LYS A 237 24.14 43.99 13.70
CA LYS A 237 23.33 44.28 12.50
C LYS A 237 23.57 43.19 11.44
N PRO A 238 22.84 42.08 11.49
CA PRO A 238 23.02 41.01 10.53
C PRO A 238 22.49 41.40 9.14
N ARG A 239 22.97 40.74 8.08
CA ARG A 239 22.62 41.08 6.69
C ARG A 239 22.16 39.86 5.90
N ILE A 240 21.22 40.06 4.98
CA ILE A 240 20.80 39.04 4.01
C ILE A 240 20.93 39.57 2.58
N HIS A 241 21.54 38.78 1.71
CA HIS A 241 21.61 39.03 0.28
C HIS A 241 20.85 37.93 -0.45
N ILE A 242 19.90 38.27 -1.32
CA ILE A 242 19.05 37.31 -2.02
C ILE A 242 19.36 37.36 -3.51
N LEU A 243 19.75 36.22 -4.09
CA LEU A 243 19.82 36.03 -5.54
C LEU A 243 18.56 35.30 -5.97
N TRP A 244 17.64 35.98 -6.67
CA TRP A 244 16.32 35.43 -7.02
C TRP A 244 16.18 35.17 -8.52
N ALA A 245 16.17 33.89 -8.89
CA ALA A 245 15.97 33.42 -10.25
C ALA A 245 14.49 33.15 -10.57
N ASN A 246 14.01 33.70 -11.68
CA ASN A 246 12.66 33.55 -12.20
C ASN A 246 12.69 33.19 -13.69
N ARG A 247 11.67 32.46 -14.15
CA ARG A 247 11.55 32.13 -15.58
C ARG A 247 11.00 33.30 -16.41
N ARG A 248 10.14 34.12 -15.80
CA ARG A 248 9.43 35.22 -16.46
C ARG A 248 9.45 36.47 -15.60
N ARG A 249 9.47 37.65 -16.22
CA ARG A 249 9.45 38.97 -15.57
C ARG A 249 8.15 39.19 -14.82
N GLU A 250 7.04 38.61 -15.28
CA GLU A 250 5.72 38.72 -14.63
C GLU A 250 5.75 38.33 -13.13
N ASP A 251 6.68 37.48 -12.70
CA ASP A 251 6.79 37.07 -11.29
C ASP A 251 7.47 38.15 -10.41
N CYS A 252 8.25 39.05 -11.00
CA CYS A 252 9.07 40.06 -10.33
C CYS A 252 8.99 41.43 -11.01
N VAL A 253 7.80 41.81 -11.48
CA VAL A 253 7.53 43.13 -12.08
C VAL A 253 8.00 44.25 -11.15
N ASP A 254 8.71 45.23 -11.72
CA ASP A 254 9.41 46.36 -11.06
C ASP A 254 10.59 45.99 -10.13
N GLY A 255 11.00 44.71 -10.05
CA GLY A 255 12.20 44.30 -9.31
C GLY A 255 13.49 44.76 -10.01
N VAL A 256 14.31 45.52 -9.30
CA VAL A 256 15.60 46.05 -9.77
C VAL A 256 16.74 45.50 -8.90
N SER A 257 17.75 44.90 -9.53
CA SER A 257 18.92 44.35 -8.83
C SER A 257 19.74 45.44 -8.14
N ASP A 258 20.14 45.18 -6.89
CA ASP A 258 20.93 46.11 -6.08
C ASP A 258 22.42 46.13 -6.46
N SER A 259 22.93 45.08 -7.09
CA SER A 259 24.32 45.00 -7.56
C SER A 259 24.44 45.26 -9.06
N THR A 260 25.42 46.07 -9.45
CA THR A 260 25.80 46.31 -10.86
C THR A 260 26.81 45.28 -11.34
N THR A 261 26.42 44.01 -11.45
CA THR A 261 27.27 42.97 -12.06
C THR A 261 27.05 42.88 -13.57
N THR A 262 28.12 43.07 -14.34
CA THR A 262 28.14 43.07 -15.81
C THR A 262 27.64 41.73 -16.38
N THR A 263 26.45 41.74 -16.97
CA THR A 263 25.84 40.59 -17.65
C THR A 263 26.70 40.12 -18.82
N THR A 264 27.29 38.92 -18.75
CA THR A 264 28.00 38.31 -19.89
C THR A 264 26.99 37.81 -20.93
N ALA A 265 27.04 38.37 -22.14
CA ALA A 265 26.26 37.95 -23.30
C ALA A 265 26.61 36.51 -23.76
N PRO A 266 25.67 35.77 -24.40
CA PRO A 266 25.93 34.40 -24.83
C PRO A 266 26.85 34.34 -26.06
N GLN A 267 27.88 33.49 -26.00
CA GLN A 267 28.66 33.09 -27.17
C GLN A 267 27.76 32.37 -28.18
N ARG A 268 27.75 32.87 -29.42
CA ARG A 268 27.14 32.21 -30.58
C ARG A 268 28.09 31.15 -31.18
N SER A 269 27.46 30.05 -31.60
CA SER A 269 27.70 29.28 -32.85
C SER A 269 28.40 27.92 -32.73
N TRP A 270 27.74 26.87 -33.24
CA TRP A 270 28.26 26.12 -34.42
C TRP A 270 27.22 25.31 -35.24
N LEU A 271 25.91 25.33 -34.96
CA LEU A 271 24.91 24.64 -35.79
C LEU A 271 23.68 25.52 -36.12
N SER A 272 23.90 26.64 -36.81
CA SER A 272 22.83 27.38 -37.48
C SER A 272 22.83 27.04 -38.97
N GLY A 273 22.03 26.05 -39.36
CA GLY A 273 21.89 25.69 -40.76
C GLY A 273 21.10 24.41 -40.97
N LEU A 274 19.80 24.44 -40.67
CA LEU A 274 18.70 23.73 -41.36
C LEU A 274 17.43 23.93 -40.53
N PHE A 275 16.30 24.15 -41.20
CA PHE A 275 14.97 24.50 -40.65
C PHE A 275 14.73 25.99 -40.35
N LYS A 276 14.63 26.74 -41.44
CA LYS A 276 13.69 27.85 -41.56
C LYS A 276 12.33 27.23 -41.94
N SER A 277 11.35 27.18 -41.05
CA SER A 277 9.95 27.02 -41.43
C SER A 277 9.00 27.61 -40.37
N SER A 278 8.09 28.42 -40.88
CA SER A 278 6.82 28.95 -40.34
C SER A 278 6.75 29.43 -38.87
N LYS A 279 6.70 30.77 -38.72
CA LYS A 279 6.13 31.44 -37.54
C LYS A 279 4.61 31.32 -37.58
N ASP A 280 4.02 30.58 -36.66
CA ASP A 280 2.71 30.96 -36.12
C ASP A 280 2.93 31.93 -34.96
N LYS A 281 2.56 33.19 -35.20
CA LYS A 281 2.42 34.19 -34.16
C LYS A 281 1.13 33.89 -33.40
N HIS A 282 1.24 33.45 -32.15
CA HIS A 282 0.16 33.73 -31.20
C HIS A 282 0.10 35.25 -30.99
N PRO A 283 -1.11 35.86 -30.90
CA PRO A 283 -1.21 37.28 -30.60
C PRO A 283 -0.63 37.55 -29.21
N PRO A 284 -0.08 38.76 -28.97
CA PRO A 284 0.29 39.16 -27.62
C PRO A 284 -0.99 39.13 -26.78
N VAL A 285 -0.95 38.37 -25.68
CA VAL A 285 -1.89 38.61 -24.59
C VAL A 285 -1.40 39.90 -23.97
N ASP A 286 -2.17 40.98 -24.13
CA ASP A 286 -1.86 42.24 -23.47
C ASP A 286 -1.71 41.96 -21.95
N PRO A 287 -0.64 42.44 -21.29
CA PRO A 287 -0.58 42.38 -19.84
C PRO A 287 -1.82 43.11 -19.31
N PRO A 288 -2.45 42.62 -18.21
CA PRO A 288 -3.58 43.31 -17.63
C PRO A 288 -3.23 44.79 -17.45
N GLN A 289 -4.08 45.68 -17.97
CA GLN A 289 -3.87 47.13 -18.04
C GLN A 289 -3.82 47.86 -16.67
N ASP A 290 -3.47 47.15 -15.60
CA ASP A 290 -3.21 47.64 -14.24
C ASP A 290 -2.14 46.78 -13.54
N ALA A 291 -1.08 46.37 -14.25
CA ALA A 291 0.01 45.58 -13.66
C ALA A 291 0.88 46.44 -12.73
N GLY A 292 0.36 46.76 -11.53
CA GLY A 292 1.16 47.34 -10.45
C GLY A 292 2.27 46.38 -10.01
N THR A 293 3.31 46.93 -9.37
CA THR A 293 4.48 46.21 -8.82
C THR A 293 4.12 44.84 -8.23
N SER A 294 4.87 43.79 -8.58
CA SER A 294 4.64 42.42 -8.12
C SER A 294 4.51 42.39 -6.59
N LEU A 295 3.48 41.70 -6.09
CA LEU A 295 3.20 41.61 -4.66
C LEU A 295 4.41 41.07 -3.86
N ILE A 296 5.22 40.15 -4.43
CA ILE A 296 6.46 39.66 -3.78
C ILE A 296 7.55 40.74 -3.77
N VAL A 297 7.64 41.57 -4.81
CA VAL A 297 8.59 42.71 -4.82
C VAL A 297 8.20 43.74 -3.76
N ARG A 298 6.90 43.99 -3.56
CA ARG A 298 6.42 44.85 -2.46
C ARG A 298 6.80 44.30 -1.08
N GLU A 299 6.72 42.99 -0.88
CA GLU A 299 7.13 42.32 0.37
C GLU A 299 8.64 42.46 0.63
N LEU A 300 9.47 42.35 -0.41
CA LEU A 300 10.92 42.59 -0.33
C LEU A 300 11.23 44.06 0.00
N GLU A 301 10.54 45.01 -0.64
CA GLU A 301 10.70 46.44 -0.37
C GLU A 301 10.18 46.84 1.03
N ALA A 302 9.14 46.18 1.53
CA ALA A 302 8.67 46.35 2.90
C ALA A 302 9.74 45.89 3.91
N LEU A 303 10.34 44.72 3.69
CA LEU A 303 11.44 44.21 4.51
C LEU A 303 12.68 45.14 4.46
N ARG A 304 13.00 45.67 3.27
CA ARG A 304 14.07 46.65 3.06
C ARG A 304 13.82 47.96 3.80
N SER A 305 12.58 48.46 3.75
CA SER A 305 12.15 49.67 4.44
C SER A 305 12.19 49.50 5.95
N GLN A 306 11.83 48.32 6.46
CA GLN A 306 11.89 47.98 7.88
C GLN A 306 13.33 47.86 8.41
N TYR A 307 14.26 47.36 7.57
CA TYR A 307 15.67 47.17 7.93
C TYR A 307 16.64 47.81 6.93
N PRO A 308 16.74 49.16 6.89
CA PRO A 308 17.55 49.86 5.90
C PRO A 308 19.02 49.43 5.90
N GLY A 309 19.53 49.07 4.72
CA GLY A 309 20.93 48.68 4.51
C GLY A 309 21.30 47.25 4.95
N GLN A 310 20.34 46.45 5.41
CA GLN A 310 20.56 45.06 5.84
C GLN A 310 20.03 44.00 4.86
N VAL A 311 19.20 44.40 3.88
CA VAL A 311 18.63 43.55 2.83
C VAL A 311 19.11 44.03 1.47
N SER A 312 19.58 43.11 0.63
CA SER A 312 19.87 43.33 -0.79
C SER A 312 19.33 42.20 -1.65
N VAL A 313 18.84 42.51 -2.84
CA VAL A 313 18.24 41.55 -3.77
C VAL A 313 18.77 41.76 -5.18
N ASP A 314 19.17 40.68 -5.84
CA ASP A 314 19.46 40.66 -7.27
C ASP A 314 18.49 39.72 -7.99
N TYR A 315 17.89 40.21 -9.07
CA TYR A 315 16.91 39.50 -9.87
C TYR A 315 17.56 38.92 -11.13
N PHE A 316 17.28 37.64 -11.38
CA PHE A 316 17.70 36.94 -12.59
C PHE A 316 16.45 36.38 -13.27
N VAL A 317 16.26 36.70 -14.53
CA VAL A 317 15.08 36.35 -15.33
C VAL A 317 15.51 35.66 -16.63
N ASP A 318 15.07 34.40 -16.81
CA ASP A 318 15.46 33.58 -17.96
C ASP A 318 15.04 34.20 -19.30
N GLU A 319 13.83 34.78 -19.41
CA GLU A 319 13.36 35.42 -20.65
C GLU A 319 14.16 36.67 -21.04
N GLU A 320 14.92 37.24 -20.11
CA GLU A 320 15.84 38.35 -20.33
C GLU A 320 17.29 37.88 -20.53
N GLY A 321 17.51 36.55 -20.53
CA GLY A 321 18.82 35.95 -20.72
C GLY A 321 19.77 36.13 -19.54
N THR A 322 19.25 36.39 -18.33
CA THR A 322 20.06 36.52 -17.10
C THR A 322 19.94 35.26 -16.26
N SER A 323 21.03 34.82 -15.64
CA SER A 323 21.06 33.62 -14.79
C SER A 323 22.08 33.76 -13.65
N ILE A 324 21.83 33.06 -12.54
CA ILE A 324 22.76 33.04 -11.40
C ILE A 324 23.94 32.15 -11.77
N GLY A 325 25.11 32.76 -11.95
CA GLY A 325 26.36 32.09 -12.29
C GLY A 325 27.39 32.15 -11.16
N LYS A 326 28.51 31.42 -11.35
CA LYS A 326 29.67 31.42 -10.43
C LYS A 326 30.11 32.83 -10.03
N GLN A 327 30.22 33.73 -11.00
CA GLN A 327 30.70 35.09 -10.77
C GLN A 327 29.75 35.88 -9.85
N SER A 328 28.43 35.81 -10.09
CA SER A 328 27.44 36.49 -9.22
C SER A 328 27.48 36.02 -7.76
N ILE A 329 27.76 34.73 -7.53
CA ILE A 329 27.92 34.17 -6.18
C ILE A 329 29.25 34.60 -5.57
N LEU A 330 30.34 34.61 -6.34
CA LEU A 330 31.65 35.10 -5.90
C LEU A 330 31.62 36.59 -5.55
N ASP A 331 30.98 37.41 -6.35
CA ASP A 331 30.85 38.85 -6.09
C ASP A 331 30.05 39.11 -4.81
N SER A 332 28.97 38.36 -4.59
CA SER A 332 28.15 38.42 -3.39
C SER A 332 28.89 37.97 -2.12
N THR A 333 29.76 36.96 -2.24
CA THR A 333 30.54 36.42 -1.10
C THR A 333 31.85 37.17 -0.84
N SER A 334 32.40 37.85 -1.85
CA SER A 334 33.64 38.65 -1.73
C SER A 334 33.38 40.05 -1.17
N THR A 335 32.25 40.67 -1.51
CA THR A 335 31.83 41.98 -0.99
C THR A 335 31.66 41.96 0.55
N ALA A 336 31.39 40.78 1.12
CA ALA A 336 31.29 40.54 2.56
C ALA A 336 32.64 40.56 3.31
N LEU A 337 33.74 40.15 2.67
CA LEU A 337 35.05 39.94 3.30
C LEU A 337 35.79 41.25 3.64
N SER A 338 35.42 42.38 3.03
CA SER A 338 36.07 43.69 3.27
C SER A 338 35.72 44.34 4.61
N SER A 339 34.83 43.73 5.40
CA SER A 339 34.19 44.36 6.57
C SER A 339 34.43 43.69 7.93
N GLN A 340 35.30 42.68 8.05
CA GLN A 340 35.49 41.95 9.31
C GLN A 340 36.90 42.05 9.90
N GLU A 341 36.99 42.52 11.17
CA GLU A 341 38.16 42.33 12.02
C GLU A 341 38.31 40.87 12.48
N PRO A 342 39.54 40.33 12.52
CA PRO A 342 39.80 38.93 12.85
C PRO A 342 39.77 38.70 14.36
N GLY A 343 38.68 38.14 14.90
CA GLY A 343 38.65 37.67 16.28
C GLY A 343 37.27 37.45 16.89
N LYS A 344 36.79 36.20 16.80
CA LYS A 344 35.70 35.49 17.54
C LYS A 344 34.70 34.87 16.56
N GLY A 345 34.49 33.56 16.69
CA GLY A 345 33.76 32.71 15.76
C GLY A 345 32.37 33.26 15.39
N LYS A 346 32.26 33.79 14.16
CA LYS A 346 31.03 34.29 13.55
C LYS A 346 30.66 33.36 12.38
N HIS A 347 29.38 33.02 12.24
CA HIS A 347 28.88 32.15 11.17
C HIS A 347 28.29 32.97 10.01
N ASN A 348 28.74 32.67 8.79
CA ASN A 348 28.11 33.11 7.53
C ASN A 348 27.49 31.87 6.86
N LEU A 349 26.28 32.00 6.33
CA LEU A 349 25.51 30.88 5.77
C LEU A 349 25.14 31.12 4.31
N ILE A 350 25.18 30.04 3.53
CA ILE A 350 24.58 30.01 2.19
C ILE A 350 23.39 29.06 2.23
N LEU A 351 22.22 29.57 1.87
CA LEU A 351 20.98 28.79 1.79
C LEU A 351 20.51 28.75 0.35
N VAL A 352 20.07 27.58 -0.09
CA VAL A 352 19.55 27.37 -1.46
C VAL A 352 18.15 26.80 -1.36
N SER A 353 17.19 27.42 -2.06
CA SER A 353 15.82 26.93 -2.13
C SER A 353 15.23 27.14 -3.52
N GLY A 354 14.49 26.16 -4.01
CA GLY A 354 13.83 26.20 -5.30
C GLY A 354 13.37 24.80 -5.74
N PRO A 355 12.92 24.65 -7.00
CA PRO A 355 12.62 23.35 -7.57
C PRO A 355 13.82 22.39 -7.49
N GLU A 356 13.57 21.08 -7.47
CA GLU A 356 14.60 20.04 -7.33
C GLU A 356 15.75 20.22 -8.33
N GLY A 357 15.45 20.50 -9.60
CA GLY A 357 16.48 20.79 -10.61
C GLY A 357 17.31 22.05 -10.32
N PHE A 358 16.72 23.08 -9.71
CA PHE A 358 17.44 24.30 -9.32
C PHE A 358 18.37 24.03 -8.13
N ILE A 359 17.90 23.28 -7.12
CA ILE A 359 18.72 22.90 -5.96
C ILE A 359 19.88 22.00 -6.40
N SER A 360 19.61 20.99 -7.24
CA SER A 360 20.65 20.09 -7.77
C SER A 360 21.73 20.84 -8.55
N TYR A 361 21.34 21.82 -9.38
CA TYR A 361 22.28 22.67 -10.13
C TYR A 361 23.15 23.55 -9.21
N MET A 362 22.56 24.11 -8.16
CA MET A 362 23.26 25.03 -7.25
C MET A 362 24.14 24.33 -6.20
N ALA A 363 23.58 23.34 -5.50
CA ALA A 363 24.18 22.75 -4.30
C ALA A 363 24.26 21.20 -4.31
N GLY A 364 23.63 20.54 -5.28
CA GLY A 364 23.56 19.07 -5.34
C GLY A 364 22.34 18.46 -4.64
N PRO A 365 22.04 17.17 -4.92
CA PRO A 365 20.82 16.52 -4.47
C PRO A 365 20.81 16.25 -2.95
N LYS A 366 19.60 16.21 -2.39
CA LYS A 366 19.36 15.74 -1.02
C LYS A 366 19.40 14.21 -0.97
N LEU A 367 19.67 13.64 0.21
CA LEU A 367 19.73 12.20 0.46
C LEU A 367 18.71 11.80 1.53
N TRP A 368 18.13 10.61 1.38
CA TRP A 368 17.29 10.03 2.42
C TRP A 368 18.13 9.20 3.39
N ALA A 369 18.19 9.58 4.65
CA ALA A 369 18.94 8.86 5.68
C ALA A 369 18.23 8.98 7.03
N GLN A 370 18.25 7.90 7.83
CA GLN A 370 17.67 7.87 9.18
C GLN A 370 16.18 8.30 9.23
N GLY A 371 15.43 8.04 8.16
CA GLY A 371 14.02 8.41 8.06
C GLY A 371 13.74 9.89 7.78
N MET A 372 14.76 10.68 7.42
CA MET A 372 14.62 12.10 7.08
C MET A 372 15.36 12.45 5.78
N GLU A 373 14.89 13.51 5.11
CA GLU A 373 15.59 14.11 3.98
C GLU A 373 16.70 15.01 4.52
N LEU A 374 17.95 14.63 4.28
CA LEU A 374 19.14 15.39 4.69
C LEU A 374 19.85 15.91 3.45
N GLN A 375 20.66 16.95 3.60
CA GLN A 375 21.51 17.35 2.48
C GLN A 375 22.58 16.29 2.22
N GLY A 376 22.75 15.92 0.95
CA GLY A 376 23.86 15.09 0.50
C GLY A 376 25.21 15.83 0.42
N PRO A 377 26.25 15.20 -0.15
CA PRO A 377 27.51 15.88 -0.44
C PRO A 377 27.27 17.14 -1.30
N LEU A 378 27.92 18.25 -0.97
CA LEU A 378 27.86 19.48 -1.76
C LEU A 378 28.31 19.20 -3.21
N ARG A 379 27.45 19.47 -4.18
CA ARG A 379 27.70 19.41 -5.63
C ARG A 379 27.24 20.71 -6.30
N GLY A 380 27.12 20.72 -7.63
CA GLY A 380 26.67 21.90 -8.37
C GLY A 380 27.67 23.05 -8.33
N ILE A 381 27.19 24.26 -8.68
CA ILE A 381 28.03 25.47 -8.72
C ILE A 381 28.80 25.70 -7.41
N LEU A 382 28.14 25.51 -6.26
CA LEU A 382 28.73 25.80 -4.96
C LEU A 382 29.92 24.90 -4.59
N LYS A 383 30.02 23.68 -5.15
CA LYS A 383 31.18 22.80 -4.93
C LYS A 383 32.45 23.36 -5.58
N GLU A 384 32.30 24.08 -6.68
CA GLU A 384 33.41 24.58 -7.48
C GLU A 384 33.95 25.94 -6.99
N LEU A 385 33.34 26.51 -5.94
CA LEU A 385 33.73 27.78 -5.36
C LEU A 385 34.58 27.56 -4.10
N GLU A 386 35.77 28.16 -4.04
CA GLU A 386 36.64 28.15 -2.86
C GLU A 386 36.15 29.15 -1.80
N LEU A 387 35.06 28.81 -1.11
CA LEU A 387 34.37 29.67 -0.14
C LEU A 387 35.04 29.67 1.24
N GLN A 388 36.29 30.15 1.33
CA GLN A 388 36.98 30.26 2.63
C GLN A 388 36.25 31.26 3.54
N ASN A 389 35.96 30.86 4.79
CA ASN A 389 35.20 31.58 5.84
C ASN A 389 33.66 31.59 5.72
N TRP A 390 33.07 30.95 4.70
CA TRP A 390 31.63 30.67 4.66
C TRP A 390 31.42 29.20 5.03
N ALA A 391 30.67 28.92 6.10
CA ALA A 391 30.38 27.55 6.45
C ALA A 391 29.35 27.01 5.45
N SER A 392 29.78 26.17 4.50
CA SER A 392 28.89 25.34 3.69
C SER A 392 28.38 24.16 4.53
N ARG A 393 27.65 24.45 5.61
CA ARG A 393 26.89 23.44 6.35
C ARG A 393 25.43 23.52 5.95
N LEU A 394 24.96 22.48 5.29
CA LEU A 394 23.54 22.19 5.13
C LEU A 394 23.20 21.21 6.26
N LEU A 395 22.56 21.73 7.32
CA LEU A 395 22.36 20.99 8.56
C LEU A 395 21.12 20.10 8.50
N PRO A 396 21.17 18.88 9.10
CA PRO A 396 20.03 18.01 9.32
C PRO A 396 19.15 18.54 10.47
N SER A 397 17.83 18.44 10.33
CA SER A 397 16.86 18.74 11.40
C SER A 397 16.81 17.59 12.42
N GLY A 398 17.07 17.87 13.70
CA GLY A 398 16.83 16.90 14.78
C GLY A 398 17.38 17.33 16.15
N PRO A 399 16.71 17.02 17.27
CA PRO A 399 17.23 17.29 18.60
C PRO A 399 18.07 16.10 19.10
N GLY A 400 19.31 16.38 19.53
CA GLY A 400 20.10 15.44 20.34
C GLY A 400 21.62 15.57 20.23
N ARG A 401 22.22 16.57 20.88
CA ARG A 401 23.68 16.69 21.04
C ARG A 401 24.22 15.59 21.99
N ARG A 402 25.29 14.89 21.62
CA ARG A 402 26.66 14.99 22.21
C ARG A 402 27.62 13.92 21.69
N TRP A 403 28.88 14.37 21.58
CA TRP A 403 30.06 13.72 21.02
C TRP A 403 30.75 12.76 22.00
N ALA A 404 31.46 11.76 21.47
CA ALA A 404 32.66 11.22 22.12
C ALA A 404 33.67 10.69 21.08
N SER A 405 34.79 11.39 20.97
CA SER A 405 36.05 10.96 20.38
C SER A 405 36.71 9.83 21.18
N LEU A 406 37.52 8.99 20.54
CA LEU A 406 38.92 8.60 20.91
C LEU A 406 39.33 7.34 20.12
N ARG A 407 40.22 7.50 19.13
CA ARG A 407 41.65 7.11 19.15
C ARG A 407 41.97 5.63 18.97
N CYS A 408 42.64 5.37 17.86
CA CYS A 408 43.40 4.17 17.52
C CYS A 408 44.58 3.94 18.49
N PRO A 409 45.02 2.70 18.72
CA PRO A 409 46.44 2.40 18.60
C PRO A 409 46.78 1.11 17.83
N VAL A 410 47.86 1.23 17.09
CA VAL A 410 48.71 0.24 16.39
C VAL A 410 49.51 -0.54 17.46
N THR A 411 49.78 -1.87 17.44
CA THR A 411 50.76 -2.68 16.64
C THR A 411 50.75 -4.15 17.21
N PRO A 412 51.43 -5.14 16.58
CA PRO A 412 51.07 -6.57 16.54
C PRO A 412 51.81 -7.48 17.53
N GLN A 413 51.30 -8.71 17.73
CA GLN A 413 52.14 -9.83 18.16
C GLN A 413 51.63 -11.20 17.67
N ARG A 414 52.60 -12.10 17.48
CA ARG A 414 52.62 -13.32 16.67
C ARG A 414 52.11 -14.59 17.39
N ARG A 415 51.61 -15.52 16.55
CA ARG A 415 51.72 -17.00 16.56
C ARG A 415 51.22 -17.79 17.80
N ALA A 416 50.31 -18.74 17.55
CA ALA A 416 50.65 -20.17 17.46
C ALA A 416 49.44 -21.00 16.96
N PHE A 417 49.69 -21.90 16.01
CA PHE A 417 48.80 -23.02 15.66
C PHE A 417 48.97 -24.14 16.69
N ALA A 418 47.87 -24.80 17.06
CA ALA A 418 47.89 -26.15 17.59
C ALA A 418 46.64 -26.90 17.10
N SER A 419 46.87 -27.89 16.25
CA SER A 419 45.91 -28.87 15.76
C SER A 419 45.64 -29.93 16.82
N THR A 420 44.37 -30.28 17.05
CA THR A 420 44.03 -31.62 17.56
C THR A 420 42.74 -32.09 16.91
N ARG A 421 42.88 -33.12 16.07
CA ARG A 421 41.77 -33.94 15.54
C ARG A 421 41.15 -34.71 16.70
N LEU A 422 39.82 -34.76 16.77
CA LEU A 422 39.09 -35.79 17.50
C LEU A 422 38.50 -36.78 16.50
N PHE A 423 38.81 -38.05 16.75
CA PHE A 423 38.40 -39.24 16.02
C PHE A 423 36.87 -39.39 16.04
N PHE A 424 36.30 -39.76 14.89
CA PHE A 424 34.99 -40.40 14.82
C PHE A 424 35.04 -41.72 15.60
N GLN A 425 34.01 -41.95 16.43
CA GLN A 425 33.80 -43.20 17.14
C GLN A 425 32.88 -44.08 16.29
N ASP A 426 33.34 -45.28 15.94
CA ASP A 426 32.57 -46.29 15.21
C ASP A 426 31.31 -46.69 15.99
N VAL A 427 30.16 -46.67 15.33
CA VAL A 427 28.87 -47.16 15.86
C VAL A 427 28.78 -48.66 15.60
N PHE A 428 28.55 -49.44 16.66
CA PHE A 428 28.46 -50.90 16.61
C PHE A 428 27.25 -51.39 15.79
N GLN A 429 27.47 -52.46 15.03
CA GLN A 429 26.49 -53.19 14.22
C GLN A 429 25.23 -53.65 15.01
N SER A 430 25.27 -53.67 16.35
CA SER A 430 24.18 -54.13 17.21
C SER A 430 23.02 -53.13 17.37
N GLN A 431 23.16 -51.88 16.89
CA GLN A 431 22.07 -50.88 16.93
C GLN A 431 21.13 -50.92 15.71
N LEU A 432 21.45 -51.73 14.69
CA LEU A 432 20.62 -51.91 13.49
C LEU A 432 19.51 -52.96 13.66
N GLU A 433 19.54 -53.76 14.73
CA GLU A 433 18.58 -54.85 14.97
C GLU A 433 17.41 -54.45 15.90
N ASP A 434 17.45 -53.26 16.50
CA ASP A 434 16.35 -52.72 17.30
C ASP A 434 15.28 -52.07 16.39
N PRO A 435 14.02 -52.56 16.37
CA PRO A 435 12.95 -52.00 15.56
C PRO A 435 12.67 -50.51 15.85
N ALA A 436 12.88 -50.05 17.09
CA ALA A 436 12.68 -48.65 17.45
C ALA A 436 13.79 -47.76 16.87
N SER A 437 15.04 -48.20 16.98
CA SER A 437 16.19 -47.53 16.37
C SER A 437 16.15 -47.57 14.84
N ALA A 438 15.72 -48.69 14.24
CA ALA A 438 15.53 -48.82 12.79
C ALA A 438 14.37 -47.96 12.27
N ALA A 439 13.29 -47.77 13.04
CA ALA A 439 12.23 -46.83 12.69
C ALA A 439 12.70 -45.37 12.75
N ILE A 440 13.55 -45.02 13.72
CA ILE A 440 14.19 -43.71 13.80
C ILE A 440 15.16 -43.51 12.63
N PHE A 441 16.01 -44.50 12.31
CA PHE A 441 16.92 -44.44 11.16
C PHE A 441 16.19 -44.42 9.81
N SER A 442 15.08 -45.15 9.67
CA SER A 442 14.21 -45.12 8.49
C SER A 442 13.51 -43.75 8.35
N SER A 443 13.09 -43.14 9.46
CA SER A 443 12.56 -41.76 9.48
C SER A 443 13.62 -40.70 9.18
N LEU A 444 14.90 -41.00 9.42
CA LEU A 444 16.04 -40.17 9.03
C LEU A 444 16.52 -40.46 7.59
N GLN A 445 16.09 -41.58 6.99
CA GLN A 445 16.40 -42.00 5.62
C GLN A 445 15.27 -41.74 4.62
N THR A 446 14.07 -41.33 5.05
CA THR A 446 13.13 -40.65 4.14
C THR A 446 13.83 -39.40 3.62
N SER A 447 13.87 -39.22 2.30
CA SER A 447 14.52 -38.08 1.63
C SER A 447 14.33 -36.80 2.44
N ARG A 448 15.41 -36.02 2.63
CA ARG A 448 15.33 -34.67 3.21
C ARG A 448 14.25 -33.88 2.45
N ALA A 449 13.01 -33.94 2.91
CA ALA A 449 11.89 -33.31 2.24
C ALA A 449 12.15 -31.82 2.30
N VAL A 450 12.23 -31.17 1.14
CA VAL A 450 12.44 -29.72 1.08
C VAL A 450 11.18 -29.06 1.65
N PRO A 451 11.18 -28.48 2.87
CA PRO A 451 9.94 -28.11 3.57
C PRO A 451 9.18 -27.04 2.80
N GLN A 452 7.96 -27.31 2.36
CA GLN A 452 7.13 -26.42 1.53
C GLN A 452 6.03 -25.70 2.33
N THR A 453 5.75 -24.44 1.95
CA THR A 453 4.54 -23.74 2.39
C THR A 453 3.29 -24.42 1.84
N LEU A 454 2.10 -24.10 2.36
CA LEU A 454 0.85 -24.69 1.85
C LEU A 454 0.62 -24.27 0.38
N THR A 455 0.93 -23.02 0.07
CA THR A 455 0.89 -22.47 -1.29
C THR A 455 1.81 -23.26 -2.22
N GLU A 456 3.07 -23.48 -1.84
CA GLU A 456 4.04 -24.27 -2.62
C GLU A 456 3.55 -25.71 -2.84
N LYS A 457 2.99 -26.37 -1.81
CA LYS A 457 2.45 -27.73 -1.94
C LYS A 457 1.27 -27.83 -2.89
N ILE A 458 0.33 -26.89 -2.79
CA ILE A 458 -0.82 -26.86 -3.71
C ILE A 458 -0.29 -26.63 -5.13
N VAL A 459 0.64 -25.70 -5.33
CA VAL A 459 1.17 -25.42 -6.66
C VAL A 459 1.97 -26.60 -7.23
N GLN A 460 2.75 -27.29 -6.40
CA GLN A 460 3.46 -28.53 -6.77
C GLN A 460 2.48 -29.55 -7.37
N LYS A 461 1.33 -29.75 -6.73
CA LYS A 461 0.30 -30.71 -7.16
C LYS A 461 -0.30 -30.38 -8.53
N TYR A 462 -0.35 -29.10 -8.91
CA TYR A 462 -0.91 -28.63 -10.17
C TYR A 462 0.13 -28.25 -11.21
N SER A 463 1.42 -28.40 -10.87
CA SER A 463 2.52 -28.17 -11.81
C SER A 463 2.66 -29.36 -12.76
N VAL A 464 2.93 -29.08 -14.02
CA VAL A 464 3.08 -30.09 -15.08
C VAL A 464 4.46 -30.01 -15.70
N GLY A 465 5.02 -31.16 -16.08
CA GLY A 465 6.34 -31.24 -16.73
C GLY A 465 7.53 -31.03 -15.78
N LEU A 466 7.34 -31.13 -14.46
CA LEU A 466 8.44 -31.12 -13.50
C LEU A 466 9.14 -32.48 -13.45
N ALA A 467 10.45 -32.47 -13.21
CA ALA A 467 11.21 -33.67 -12.87
C ALA A 467 10.68 -34.27 -11.55
N SER A 468 10.74 -35.60 -11.41
CA SER A 468 10.14 -36.33 -10.28
C SER A 468 10.71 -35.94 -8.91
N ASP A 469 11.92 -35.41 -8.88
CA ASP A 469 12.67 -34.96 -7.70
C ASP A 469 12.67 -33.43 -7.53
N LYS A 470 12.04 -32.67 -8.43
CA LYS A 470 11.97 -31.20 -8.37
C LYS A 470 10.83 -30.74 -7.47
N PHE A 471 11.21 -30.16 -6.33
CA PHE A 471 10.32 -29.40 -5.47
C PHE A 471 10.28 -27.93 -5.89
N VAL A 472 9.07 -27.39 -5.99
CA VAL A 472 8.81 -25.99 -6.34
C VAL A 472 8.94 -25.09 -5.11
N LYS A 473 9.46 -23.88 -5.33
CA LYS A 473 9.63 -22.83 -4.31
C LYS A 473 9.15 -21.48 -4.80
N SER A 474 8.86 -20.56 -3.87
CA SER A 474 8.69 -19.14 -4.20
C SER A 474 9.82 -18.66 -5.11
N GLY A 475 9.46 -17.97 -6.19
CA GLY A 475 10.35 -17.53 -7.26
C GLY A 475 10.36 -18.46 -8.48
N ASP A 476 10.08 -19.75 -8.32
CA ASP A 476 10.03 -20.70 -9.44
C ASP A 476 8.90 -20.34 -10.42
N TYR A 477 9.18 -20.43 -11.72
CA TYR A 477 8.12 -20.41 -12.74
C TYR A 477 7.76 -21.84 -13.11
N VAL A 478 6.48 -22.12 -13.05
CA VAL A 478 5.92 -23.44 -13.28
C VAL A 478 4.87 -23.36 -14.38
N THR A 479 4.82 -24.39 -15.22
CA THR A 479 3.64 -24.63 -16.04
C THR A 479 2.60 -25.29 -15.14
N ILE A 480 1.41 -24.71 -15.04
CA ILE A 480 0.31 -25.19 -14.20
C ILE A 480 -0.86 -25.63 -15.06
N SER A 481 -1.59 -26.65 -14.59
CA SER A 481 -2.89 -27.02 -15.10
C SER A 481 -3.91 -26.79 -13.99
N PRO A 482 -4.59 -25.63 -13.92
CA PRO A 482 -5.52 -25.32 -12.84
C PRO A 482 -6.62 -26.36 -12.68
N HIS A 483 -7.12 -26.57 -11.46
CA HIS A 483 -8.27 -27.44 -11.23
C HIS A 483 -9.53 -26.93 -11.96
N ARG A 484 -9.77 -25.62 -11.86
CA ARG A 484 -10.84 -24.92 -12.56
C ARG A 484 -10.37 -23.53 -12.99
N ILE A 485 -11.00 -23.03 -14.05
CA ILE A 485 -10.93 -21.64 -14.51
C ILE A 485 -12.33 -21.06 -14.58
N MET A 486 -12.54 -19.94 -13.89
CA MET A 486 -13.76 -19.15 -14.03
C MET A 486 -13.53 -17.98 -14.99
N THR A 487 -14.47 -17.78 -15.91
CA THR A 487 -14.62 -16.52 -16.64
C THR A 487 -16.01 -15.94 -16.42
N HIS A 488 -16.15 -14.63 -16.60
CA HIS A 488 -17.41 -13.91 -16.37
C HIS A 488 -17.91 -13.26 -17.67
N ASP A 489 -18.52 -12.07 -17.62
CA ASP A 489 -18.90 -11.27 -18.80
C ASP A 489 -17.78 -11.06 -19.84
N ASN A 490 -16.51 -11.25 -19.45
CA ASN A 490 -15.36 -11.24 -20.35
C ASN A 490 -15.15 -12.55 -21.15
N SER A 491 -16.00 -13.57 -20.97
CA SER A 491 -15.94 -14.86 -21.67
C SER A 491 -15.99 -14.69 -23.18
N TRP A 492 -16.76 -13.73 -23.71
CA TRP A 492 -16.80 -13.48 -25.15
C TRP A 492 -15.47 -12.91 -25.69
N PRO A 493 -14.88 -11.87 -25.09
CA PRO A 493 -13.50 -11.48 -25.38
C PRO A 493 -12.47 -12.61 -25.29
N VAL A 494 -12.59 -13.51 -24.31
CA VAL A 494 -11.71 -14.70 -24.22
C VAL A 494 -11.96 -15.66 -25.38
N ALA A 495 -13.21 -15.91 -25.75
CA ALA A 495 -13.57 -16.74 -26.90
C ALA A 495 -13.03 -16.19 -28.21
N LEU A 496 -13.11 -14.87 -28.42
CA LEU A 496 -12.52 -14.22 -29.61
C LEU A 496 -11.01 -14.43 -29.67
N LYS A 497 -10.29 -14.30 -28.55
CA LYS A 497 -8.85 -14.56 -28.48
C LYS A 497 -8.51 -16.05 -28.67
N PHE A 498 -9.29 -16.94 -28.07
CA PHE A 498 -9.20 -18.38 -28.27
C PHE A 498 -9.36 -18.78 -29.74
N MET A 499 -10.30 -18.17 -30.47
CA MET A 499 -10.46 -18.41 -31.90
C MET A 499 -9.33 -17.78 -32.72
N SER A 500 -8.83 -16.59 -32.35
CA SER A 500 -7.76 -15.91 -33.09
C SER A 500 -6.42 -16.64 -33.03
N ILE A 501 -6.16 -17.40 -31.96
CA ILE A 501 -4.97 -18.27 -31.86
C ILE A 501 -5.12 -19.58 -32.64
N GLY A 502 -6.24 -19.80 -33.34
CA GLY A 502 -6.49 -20.98 -34.18
C GLY A 502 -7.16 -22.14 -33.44
N ALA A 503 -7.48 -21.99 -32.16
CA ALA A 503 -8.15 -23.04 -31.41
C ALA A 503 -9.65 -23.12 -31.78
N SER A 504 -10.12 -24.34 -32.03
CA SER A 504 -11.50 -24.61 -32.43
C SER A 504 -12.27 -25.48 -31.44
N LYS A 505 -11.59 -26.04 -30.42
CA LYS A 505 -12.17 -26.89 -29.38
C LYS A 505 -11.53 -26.63 -28.03
N ILE A 506 -12.33 -26.44 -26.99
CA ILE A 506 -11.85 -26.37 -25.60
C ILE A 506 -11.21 -27.72 -25.22
N HIS A 507 -10.00 -27.67 -24.67
CA HIS A 507 -9.20 -28.83 -24.29
C HIS A 507 -9.90 -29.72 -23.26
N ASP A 508 -10.34 -29.12 -22.14
CA ASP A 508 -11.14 -29.78 -21.11
C ASP A 508 -12.32 -28.89 -20.71
N SER A 509 -13.53 -29.27 -21.11
CA SER A 509 -14.73 -28.51 -20.81
C SER A 509 -15.10 -28.53 -19.33
N ASN A 510 -14.67 -29.56 -18.58
CA ASN A 510 -14.90 -29.60 -17.14
C ASN A 510 -14.05 -28.54 -16.43
N GLN A 511 -12.85 -28.24 -16.93
CA GLN A 511 -11.97 -27.24 -16.32
C GLN A 511 -12.60 -25.85 -16.35
N VAL A 512 -13.44 -25.54 -17.35
CA VAL A 512 -13.97 -24.20 -17.59
C VAL A 512 -15.36 -24.01 -16.96
N VAL A 513 -15.54 -22.87 -16.31
CA VAL A 513 -16.84 -22.40 -15.81
C VAL A 513 -17.09 -20.97 -16.30
N MET A 514 -18.19 -20.75 -17.02
CA MET A 514 -18.60 -19.43 -17.52
C MET A 514 -19.77 -18.90 -16.71
N THR A 515 -19.66 -17.66 -16.24
CA THR A 515 -20.69 -17.00 -15.43
C THR A 515 -21.04 -15.63 -16.01
N LEU A 516 -22.25 -15.12 -15.76
CA LEU A 516 -22.65 -13.76 -16.17
C LEU A 516 -23.16 -13.00 -14.94
N ASP A 517 -22.44 -11.97 -14.50
CA ASP A 517 -22.67 -11.34 -13.20
C ASP A 517 -22.41 -9.82 -13.15
N HIS A 518 -21.65 -9.24 -14.09
CA HIS A 518 -21.29 -7.83 -14.06
C HIS A 518 -22.45 -6.94 -14.56
N ASP A 519 -22.94 -7.16 -15.77
CA ASP A 519 -23.85 -6.24 -16.48
C ASP A 519 -25.31 -6.74 -16.52
N VAL A 520 -25.73 -7.44 -15.46
CA VAL A 520 -27.02 -8.15 -15.36
C VAL A 520 -28.23 -7.22 -15.58
N GLN A 521 -28.13 -5.96 -15.14
CA GLN A 521 -29.21 -4.97 -15.25
C GLN A 521 -29.32 -4.33 -16.64
N ASN A 522 -28.28 -4.42 -17.48
CA ASN A 522 -28.29 -3.86 -18.82
C ASN A 522 -29.04 -4.77 -19.80
N LYS A 523 -30.25 -4.35 -20.17
CA LYS A 523 -31.12 -5.08 -21.11
C LYS A 523 -31.04 -4.56 -22.54
N SER A 524 -29.98 -3.81 -22.90
CA SER A 524 -29.76 -3.40 -24.29
C SER A 524 -29.51 -4.60 -25.20
N GLU A 525 -29.96 -4.51 -26.46
CA GLU A 525 -29.80 -5.59 -27.43
C GLU A 525 -28.33 -5.99 -27.65
N LYS A 526 -27.41 -5.01 -27.62
CA LYS A 526 -25.96 -5.27 -27.70
C LYS A 526 -25.46 -6.15 -26.56
N ASN A 527 -25.89 -5.90 -25.33
CA ASN A 527 -25.49 -6.72 -24.17
C ASN A 527 -26.15 -8.11 -24.22
N LEU A 528 -27.43 -8.18 -24.59
CA LEU A 528 -28.15 -9.44 -24.73
C LEU A 528 -27.56 -10.32 -25.84
N GLN A 529 -27.12 -9.73 -26.95
CA GLN A 529 -26.42 -10.44 -28.01
C GLN A 529 -25.10 -11.05 -27.51
N LYS A 530 -24.29 -10.28 -26.78
CA LYS A 530 -23.06 -10.78 -26.14
C LYS A 530 -23.36 -11.97 -25.21
N TYR A 531 -24.41 -11.89 -24.39
CA TYR A 531 -24.80 -12.99 -23.50
C TYR A 531 -25.24 -14.24 -24.25
N ARG A 532 -26.04 -14.10 -25.32
CA ARG A 532 -26.42 -15.23 -26.19
C ARG A 532 -25.20 -15.88 -26.86
N GLN A 533 -24.22 -15.07 -27.27
CA GLN A 533 -22.98 -15.58 -27.87
C GLN A 533 -22.16 -16.40 -26.87
N ILE A 534 -22.06 -15.96 -25.61
CA ILE A 534 -21.38 -16.73 -24.54
C ILE A 534 -22.12 -18.04 -24.26
N GLU A 535 -23.44 -17.99 -24.12
CA GLU A 535 -24.26 -19.17 -23.84
C GLU A 535 -24.16 -20.21 -24.96
N GLU A 536 -24.29 -19.79 -26.23
CA GLU A 536 -24.17 -20.71 -27.36
C GLU A 536 -22.76 -21.29 -27.48
N PHE A 537 -21.72 -20.47 -27.24
CA PHE A 537 -20.33 -20.96 -27.21
C PHE A 537 -20.12 -22.00 -26.10
N ALA A 538 -20.62 -21.72 -24.89
CA ALA A 538 -20.53 -22.67 -23.77
C ALA A 538 -21.25 -23.98 -24.08
N LYS A 539 -22.46 -23.90 -24.66
CA LYS A 539 -23.25 -25.05 -25.09
C LYS A 539 -22.54 -25.87 -26.17
N GLN A 540 -21.98 -25.21 -27.19
CA GLN A 540 -21.21 -25.85 -28.26
C GLN A 540 -20.03 -26.64 -27.71
N HIS A 541 -19.36 -26.13 -26.68
CA HIS A 541 -18.19 -26.77 -26.08
C HIS A 541 -18.49 -27.64 -24.85
N GLY A 542 -19.76 -27.78 -24.44
CA GLY A 542 -20.14 -28.55 -23.26
C GLY A 542 -19.55 -28.00 -21.96
N VAL A 543 -19.39 -26.67 -21.88
CA VAL A 543 -18.86 -25.95 -20.71
C VAL A 543 -19.98 -25.66 -19.73
N GLU A 544 -19.67 -25.73 -18.43
CA GLU A 544 -20.62 -25.34 -17.39
C GLU A 544 -20.87 -23.83 -17.42
N PHE A 545 -22.12 -23.45 -17.62
CA PHE A 545 -22.55 -22.07 -17.83
C PHE A 545 -23.65 -21.67 -16.84
N TYR A 546 -23.50 -20.48 -16.26
CA TYR A 546 -24.47 -19.88 -15.36
C TYR A 546 -24.95 -18.52 -15.91
N PRO A 547 -26.27 -18.36 -16.15
CA PRO A 547 -26.81 -17.18 -16.82
C PRO A 547 -26.89 -15.95 -15.92
N ALA A 548 -27.12 -14.79 -16.55
CA ALA A 548 -27.28 -13.51 -15.86
C ALA A 548 -28.44 -13.57 -14.85
N GLY A 549 -28.18 -13.13 -13.62
CA GLY A 549 -29.15 -13.15 -12.52
C GLY A 549 -29.12 -14.42 -11.66
N ARG A 550 -28.28 -15.42 -11.98
CA ARG A 550 -28.06 -16.59 -11.12
C ARG A 550 -27.28 -16.26 -9.84
N GLY A 551 -26.33 -15.32 -9.94
CA GLY A 551 -25.42 -14.97 -8.85
C GLY A 551 -24.06 -14.51 -9.38
N ILE A 552 -23.21 -14.06 -8.46
CA ILE A 552 -21.86 -13.60 -8.75
C ILE A 552 -20.94 -14.80 -8.93
N GLY A 553 -20.08 -14.79 -9.95
CA GLY A 553 -19.28 -15.94 -10.38
C GLY A 553 -18.45 -16.53 -9.25
N HIS A 554 -17.81 -15.70 -8.44
CA HIS A 554 -17.08 -16.15 -7.26
C HIS A 554 -17.93 -16.89 -6.23
N GLN A 555 -19.14 -16.41 -5.97
CA GLN A 555 -20.07 -17.08 -5.07
C GLN A 555 -20.54 -18.41 -5.67
N ILE A 556 -20.81 -18.46 -6.98
CA ILE A 556 -21.14 -19.68 -7.70
C ILE A 556 -20.01 -20.71 -7.59
N MET A 557 -18.76 -20.28 -7.79
CA MET A 557 -17.59 -21.16 -7.67
C MET A 557 -17.46 -21.81 -6.29
N VAL A 558 -17.81 -21.07 -5.23
CA VAL A 558 -17.82 -21.56 -3.84
C VAL A 558 -19.02 -22.46 -3.55
N GLU A 559 -20.24 -22.02 -3.89
CA GLU A 559 -21.47 -22.72 -3.50
C GLU A 559 -21.77 -23.96 -4.34
N GLU A 560 -21.23 -24.04 -5.56
CA GLU A 560 -21.34 -25.21 -6.43
C GLU A 560 -20.16 -26.19 -6.24
N GLY A 561 -19.14 -25.84 -5.44
CA GLY A 561 -18.00 -26.72 -5.14
C GLY A 561 -16.96 -26.80 -6.25
N PHE A 562 -16.89 -25.82 -7.16
CA PHE A 562 -15.82 -25.72 -8.15
C PHE A 562 -14.49 -25.26 -7.52
N ALA A 563 -14.56 -24.38 -6.52
CA ALA A 563 -13.44 -24.07 -5.64
C ALA A 563 -13.39 -25.12 -4.52
N TRP A 564 -12.52 -26.12 -4.68
CA TRP A 564 -12.42 -27.27 -3.77
C TRP A 564 -11.14 -27.22 -2.92
N PRO A 565 -11.16 -27.51 -1.61
CA PRO A 565 -9.97 -27.39 -0.76
C PRO A 565 -8.74 -28.17 -1.25
N GLY A 566 -7.54 -27.60 -1.08
CA GLY A 566 -6.29 -28.20 -1.54
C GLY A 566 -6.12 -28.22 -3.06
N THR A 567 -6.81 -27.29 -3.75
CA THR A 567 -6.73 -27.12 -5.21
C THR A 567 -6.21 -25.75 -5.62
N LEU A 568 -5.79 -25.62 -6.88
CA LEU A 568 -5.44 -24.34 -7.51
C LEU A 568 -6.54 -23.94 -8.48
N VAL A 569 -7.17 -22.78 -8.25
CA VAL A 569 -8.29 -22.29 -9.08
C VAL A 569 -7.98 -20.88 -9.52
N VAL A 570 -8.16 -20.63 -10.82
CA VAL A 570 -7.88 -19.33 -11.42
C VAL A 570 -9.17 -18.68 -11.92
N ALA A 571 -9.17 -17.35 -12.02
CA ALA A 571 -10.26 -16.65 -12.67
C ALA A 571 -9.74 -15.47 -13.49
N SER A 572 -10.44 -15.13 -14.57
CA SER A 572 -10.22 -13.87 -15.29
C SER A 572 -10.78 -12.65 -14.53
N ASP A 573 -10.69 -12.67 -13.19
CA ASP A 573 -11.17 -11.66 -12.23
C ASP A 573 -10.21 -11.57 -11.02
N SER A 574 -9.97 -10.34 -10.54
CA SER A 574 -9.06 -10.01 -9.43
C SER A 574 -9.46 -10.58 -8.07
N HIS A 575 -10.74 -10.87 -7.84
CA HIS A 575 -11.28 -11.27 -6.52
C HIS A 575 -11.36 -12.80 -6.33
N SER A 576 -10.70 -13.56 -7.22
CA SER A 576 -10.49 -15.01 -7.07
C SER A 576 -9.72 -15.40 -5.80
N ASN A 577 -9.03 -14.45 -5.14
CA ASN A 577 -8.45 -14.64 -3.82
C ASN A 577 -9.48 -15.13 -2.79
N THR A 578 -10.77 -14.83 -2.99
CA THR A 578 -11.87 -15.32 -2.13
C THR A 578 -11.88 -16.83 -1.93
N TYR A 579 -11.38 -17.61 -2.89
CA TYR A 579 -11.33 -19.08 -2.77
C TYR A 579 -10.38 -19.53 -1.65
N GLY A 580 -9.41 -18.67 -1.27
CA GLY A 580 -8.47 -18.94 -0.20
C GLY A 580 -9.12 -19.19 1.15
N ALA A 581 -10.34 -18.71 1.40
CA ALA A 581 -11.12 -19.06 2.58
C ALA A 581 -11.33 -20.59 2.73
N LEU A 582 -11.38 -21.31 1.61
CA LEU A 582 -11.61 -22.75 1.53
C LEU A 582 -10.31 -23.57 1.49
N GLY A 583 -9.14 -22.97 1.73
CA GLY A 583 -7.86 -23.67 1.54
C GLY A 583 -7.52 -23.90 0.06
N VAL A 584 -7.97 -23.01 -0.83
CA VAL A 584 -7.70 -23.03 -2.28
C VAL A 584 -6.71 -21.94 -2.65
N VAL A 585 -5.66 -22.25 -3.42
CA VAL A 585 -4.85 -21.19 -4.05
C VAL A 585 -5.68 -20.58 -5.17
N GLY A 586 -6.42 -19.53 -4.81
CA GLY A 586 -7.15 -18.66 -5.72
C GLY A 586 -6.28 -17.52 -6.19
N THR A 587 -6.09 -17.38 -7.50
CA THR A 587 -5.28 -16.30 -8.08
C THR A 587 -5.89 -15.77 -9.38
N PRO A 588 -5.81 -14.46 -9.65
CA PRO A 588 -6.28 -13.90 -10.90
C PRO A 588 -5.35 -14.22 -12.07
N ILE A 589 -5.93 -14.28 -13.26
CA ILE A 589 -5.24 -14.40 -14.55
C ILE A 589 -5.84 -13.42 -15.56
N VAL A 590 -5.15 -13.17 -16.68
CA VAL A 590 -5.67 -12.29 -17.74
C VAL A 590 -6.38 -13.09 -18.85
N ARG A 591 -6.99 -12.39 -19.81
CA ARG A 591 -7.75 -13.02 -20.91
C ARG A 591 -6.90 -13.95 -21.76
N THR A 592 -5.63 -13.61 -21.99
CA THR A 592 -4.70 -14.46 -22.76
C THR A 592 -4.41 -15.77 -22.05
N ASP A 593 -4.24 -15.74 -20.73
CA ASP A 593 -4.10 -16.98 -19.94
C ASP A 593 -5.36 -17.83 -20.01
N ALA A 594 -6.53 -17.20 -19.93
CA ALA A 594 -7.79 -17.91 -20.03
C ALA A 594 -7.93 -18.61 -21.39
N ALA A 595 -7.59 -17.93 -22.49
CA ALA A 595 -7.58 -18.51 -23.82
C ALA A 595 -6.55 -19.66 -23.94
N SER A 596 -5.36 -19.50 -23.34
CA SER A 596 -4.32 -20.54 -23.27
C SER A 596 -4.80 -21.78 -22.52
N ILE A 597 -5.45 -21.61 -21.37
CA ILE A 597 -6.03 -22.71 -20.59
C ILE A 597 -7.17 -23.37 -21.36
N TRP A 598 -8.05 -22.60 -22.00
CA TRP A 598 -9.13 -23.16 -22.82
C TRP A 598 -8.58 -24.00 -23.97
N ALA A 599 -7.46 -23.60 -24.57
CA ALA A 599 -6.90 -24.28 -25.72
C ALA A 599 -5.98 -25.45 -25.39
N THR A 600 -5.29 -25.42 -24.24
CA THR A 600 -4.24 -26.41 -23.89
C THR A 600 -4.41 -27.07 -22.52
N GLY A 601 -5.39 -26.62 -21.72
CA GLY A 601 -5.60 -27.02 -20.34
C GLY A 601 -4.59 -26.44 -19.34
N LYS A 602 -3.66 -25.59 -19.80
CA LYS A 602 -2.46 -25.18 -19.06
C LYS A 602 -2.16 -23.69 -19.26
N THR A 603 -1.39 -23.12 -18.34
CA THR A 603 -0.72 -21.82 -18.46
C THR A 603 0.55 -21.83 -17.61
N TRP A 604 1.32 -20.74 -17.60
CA TRP A 604 2.46 -20.57 -16.71
C TRP A 604 2.10 -19.71 -15.49
N TRP A 605 2.80 -19.90 -14.38
CA TRP A 605 2.67 -19.07 -13.19
C TRP A 605 3.99 -19.00 -12.44
N GLN A 606 4.30 -17.83 -11.88
CA GLN A 606 5.42 -17.69 -10.96
C GLN A 606 4.90 -17.80 -9.53
N ILE A 607 5.51 -18.66 -8.73
CA ILE A 607 5.12 -18.79 -7.33
C ILE A 607 5.58 -17.52 -6.59
N PRO A 608 4.67 -16.71 -6.03
CA PRO A 608 5.07 -15.48 -5.36
C PRO A 608 5.77 -15.78 -4.02
N PRO A 609 6.51 -14.80 -3.47
CA PRO A 609 6.93 -14.85 -2.08
C PRO A 609 5.72 -15.05 -1.15
N VAL A 610 5.84 -15.92 -0.15
CA VAL A 610 4.74 -16.20 0.78
C VAL A 610 4.94 -15.42 2.09
N ALA A 611 3.96 -14.61 2.44
CA ALA A 611 3.85 -13.94 3.74
C ALA A 611 2.95 -14.75 4.67
N LYS A 612 3.40 -14.99 5.89
CA LYS A 612 2.60 -15.60 6.95
C LYS A 612 1.94 -14.51 7.78
N VAL A 613 0.62 -14.57 7.94
CA VAL A 613 -0.14 -13.63 8.77
C VAL A 613 -0.77 -14.39 9.93
N THR A 614 -0.21 -14.20 11.12
CA THR A 614 -0.67 -14.83 12.35
C THR A 614 -1.75 -13.98 13.01
N LEU A 615 -2.99 -14.47 12.99
CA LEU A 615 -4.10 -13.92 13.75
C LEU A 615 -4.03 -14.48 15.17
N THR A 616 -4.11 -13.59 16.15
CA THR A 616 -4.11 -13.92 17.58
C THR A 616 -5.37 -13.39 18.26
N GLY A 617 -5.64 -13.83 19.49
CA GLY A 617 -6.85 -13.43 20.21
C GLY A 617 -8.15 -13.97 19.59
N VAL A 618 -9.29 -13.47 20.03
CA VAL A 618 -10.63 -13.87 19.60
C VAL A 618 -11.39 -12.63 19.15
N LEU A 619 -12.11 -12.73 18.04
CA LEU A 619 -12.88 -11.61 17.49
C LEU A 619 -13.94 -11.10 18.49
N PRO A 620 -13.94 -9.81 18.86
CA PRO A 620 -14.92 -9.26 19.80
C PRO A 620 -16.34 -9.25 19.24
N PRO A 621 -17.38 -9.27 20.10
CA PRO A 621 -18.76 -9.08 19.65
C PRO A 621 -18.92 -7.81 18.82
N GLY A 622 -19.67 -7.88 17.72
CA GLY A 622 -19.88 -6.74 16.82
C GLY A 622 -18.72 -6.41 15.88
N VAL A 623 -17.59 -7.14 15.95
CA VAL A 623 -16.50 -7.09 14.96
C VAL A 623 -16.64 -8.28 14.00
N THR A 624 -16.35 -8.07 12.73
CA THR A 624 -16.56 -9.02 11.64
C THR A 624 -15.28 -9.24 10.81
N GLY A 625 -15.32 -10.20 9.88
CA GLY A 625 -14.23 -10.38 8.92
C GLY A 625 -13.98 -9.14 8.06
N LYS A 626 -15.00 -8.28 7.86
CA LYS A 626 -14.84 -7.01 7.14
C LYS A 626 -13.91 -6.07 7.87
N ASP A 627 -14.06 -5.97 9.19
CA ASP A 627 -13.25 -5.11 10.03
C ASP A 627 -11.80 -5.59 10.08
N VAL A 628 -11.60 -6.92 10.13
CA VAL A 628 -10.27 -7.54 10.07
C VAL A 628 -9.51 -7.13 8.81
N ILE A 629 -10.13 -7.27 7.63
CA ILE A 629 -9.43 -6.98 6.37
C ILE A 629 -9.29 -5.48 6.11
N VAL A 630 -10.24 -4.65 6.54
CA VAL A 630 -10.08 -3.19 6.51
C VAL A 630 -8.92 -2.75 7.40
N ALA A 631 -8.82 -3.33 8.61
CA ALA A 631 -7.70 -3.08 9.51
C ALA A 631 -6.37 -3.55 8.91
N LEU A 632 -6.31 -4.74 8.30
CA LEU A 632 -5.09 -5.20 7.61
C LEU A 632 -4.68 -4.22 6.50
N CYS A 633 -5.60 -3.84 5.61
CA CYS A 633 -5.32 -2.91 4.50
C CYS A 633 -4.85 -1.52 4.96
N GLY A 634 -5.49 -0.97 6.01
CA GLY A 634 -5.20 0.40 6.44
C GLY A 634 -4.07 0.51 7.46
N LEU A 635 -3.95 -0.46 8.36
CA LEU A 635 -2.91 -0.44 9.38
C LEU A 635 -1.56 -0.91 8.81
N PHE A 636 -1.54 -1.96 7.98
CA PHE A 636 -0.37 -2.36 7.18
C PHE A 636 -0.45 -1.69 5.80
N GLY A 637 -0.44 -0.35 5.80
CA GLY A 637 -0.66 0.48 4.61
C GLY A 637 0.60 0.82 3.82
N LYS A 638 1.76 0.21 4.12
CA LYS A 638 3.07 0.48 3.51
C LYS A 638 3.52 -0.61 2.54
N ASP A 639 2.55 -1.26 1.89
CA ASP A 639 2.77 -2.30 0.87
C ASP A 639 3.55 -3.52 1.39
N GLU A 640 3.35 -3.87 2.66
CA GLU A 640 4.06 -4.93 3.37
C GLU A 640 3.93 -6.29 2.66
N VAL A 641 2.80 -6.55 1.99
CA VAL A 641 2.50 -7.81 1.30
C VAL A 641 2.23 -7.62 -0.19
N LEU A 642 2.64 -6.50 -0.78
CA LEU A 642 2.50 -6.28 -2.21
C LEU A 642 3.18 -7.41 -2.99
N ASN A 643 2.47 -8.00 -3.96
CA ASN A 643 2.92 -9.13 -4.77
C ASN A 643 3.24 -10.43 -3.98
N HIS A 644 2.78 -10.57 -2.73
CA HIS A 644 2.92 -11.81 -1.95
C HIS A 644 1.67 -12.70 -2.09
N ALA A 645 1.83 -14.01 -1.89
CA ALA A 645 0.74 -14.85 -1.40
C ALA A 645 0.69 -14.77 0.13
N ILE A 646 -0.51 -14.77 0.70
CA ILE A 646 -0.70 -14.77 2.16
C ILE A 646 -1.16 -16.14 2.62
N GLU A 647 -0.54 -16.66 3.68
CA GLU A 647 -1.05 -17.77 4.48
C GLU A 647 -1.47 -17.25 5.86
N PHE A 648 -2.78 -17.26 6.12
CA PHE A 648 -3.32 -16.96 7.44
C PHE A 648 -3.13 -18.15 8.37
N THR A 649 -2.75 -17.87 9.61
CA THR A 649 -2.63 -18.87 10.68
C THR A 649 -3.05 -18.29 12.01
N GLY A 650 -3.21 -19.13 13.03
CA GLY A 650 -3.68 -18.74 14.35
C GLY A 650 -4.06 -19.95 15.18
N SER A 651 -4.33 -19.73 16.46
CA SER A 651 -4.80 -20.81 17.35
C SER A 651 -6.14 -21.37 16.88
N GLU A 652 -6.48 -22.59 17.30
CA GLU A 652 -7.79 -23.19 17.00
C GLU A 652 -8.95 -22.31 17.51
N GLU A 653 -8.79 -21.70 18.68
CA GLU A 653 -9.77 -20.77 19.25
C GLU A 653 -9.92 -19.50 18.41
N THR A 654 -8.80 -18.88 18.01
CA THR A 654 -8.79 -17.73 17.11
C THR A 654 -9.51 -18.05 15.80
N MET A 655 -9.19 -19.19 15.19
CA MET A 655 -9.78 -19.60 13.93
C MET A 655 -11.27 -19.93 14.03
N LYS A 656 -11.73 -20.48 15.17
CA LYS A 656 -13.16 -20.70 15.45
C LYS A 656 -13.96 -19.40 15.56
N SER A 657 -13.33 -18.29 15.97
CA SER A 657 -13.99 -16.98 16.02
C SER A 657 -14.27 -16.38 14.63
N LEU A 658 -13.62 -16.90 13.59
CA LEU A 658 -13.79 -16.48 12.20
C LEU A 658 -14.64 -17.51 11.45
N SER A 659 -15.94 -17.19 11.28
CA SER A 659 -16.85 -17.97 10.43
C SER A 659 -16.33 -18.08 8.99
N MET A 660 -16.86 -19.04 8.23
CA MET A 660 -16.49 -19.17 6.82
C MET A 660 -16.79 -17.93 5.99
N ASP A 661 -17.88 -17.21 6.28
CA ASP A 661 -18.21 -15.96 5.58
C ASP A 661 -17.27 -14.81 5.97
N ASN A 662 -16.78 -14.79 7.22
CA ASN A 662 -15.69 -13.90 7.63
C ASN A 662 -14.41 -14.20 6.85
N ARG A 663 -14.06 -15.48 6.70
CA ARG A 663 -12.87 -15.90 5.93
C ARG A 663 -13.01 -15.58 4.45
N LEU A 664 -14.19 -15.78 3.86
CA LEU A 664 -14.49 -15.39 2.47
C LEU A 664 -14.31 -13.89 2.28
N THR A 665 -14.81 -13.08 3.22
CA THR A 665 -14.64 -11.63 3.24
C THR A 665 -13.16 -11.22 3.30
N ILE A 666 -12.40 -11.80 4.23
CA ILE A 666 -10.97 -11.51 4.40
C ILE A 666 -10.18 -11.92 3.17
N ALA A 667 -10.37 -13.17 2.71
CA ALA A 667 -9.68 -13.70 1.55
C ALA A 667 -9.98 -12.87 0.28
N ASN A 668 -11.24 -12.47 0.07
CA ASN A 668 -11.66 -11.62 -1.05
C ASN A 668 -10.88 -10.31 -1.10
N MET A 669 -10.81 -9.60 0.03
CA MET A 669 -10.20 -8.27 0.09
C MET A 669 -8.68 -8.27 0.29
N THR A 670 -8.02 -9.43 0.34
CA THR A 670 -6.54 -9.47 0.25
C THR A 670 -6.03 -8.88 -1.07
N THR A 671 -6.87 -8.92 -2.12
CA THR A 671 -6.64 -8.21 -3.39
C THR A 671 -6.40 -6.71 -3.17
N GLU A 672 -7.20 -6.06 -2.33
CA GLU A 672 -7.05 -4.63 -2.03
C GLU A 672 -5.85 -4.32 -1.13
N TRP A 673 -5.35 -5.31 -0.39
CA TRP A 673 -4.09 -5.20 0.36
C TRP A 673 -2.85 -5.35 -0.54
N GLY A 674 -3.02 -5.82 -1.78
CA GLY A 674 -1.95 -6.00 -2.76
C GLY A 674 -1.41 -7.43 -2.88
N ALA A 675 -2.07 -8.40 -2.22
CA ALA A 675 -1.69 -9.81 -2.29
C ALA A 675 -2.28 -10.52 -3.51
N LEU A 676 -1.58 -11.54 -3.99
CA LEU A 676 -1.97 -12.36 -5.15
C LEU A 676 -2.83 -13.56 -4.77
N SER A 677 -2.83 -13.93 -3.50
CA SER A 677 -3.70 -14.95 -2.91
C SER A 677 -3.77 -14.74 -1.39
N GLY A 678 -4.86 -15.17 -0.76
CA GLY A 678 -5.07 -15.06 0.68
C GLY A 678 -5.70 -16.33 1.26
N LEU A 679 -4.86 -17.25 1.71
CA LEU A 679 -5.22 -18.63 2.04
C LEU A 679 -5.44 -18.83 3.54
N PHE A 680 -6.58 -19.41 3.91
CA PHE A 680 -6.86 -19.92 5.25
C PHE A 680 -6.53 -21.43 5.34
N PRO A 681 -6.22 -21.94 6.55
CA PRO A 681 -5.91 -23.35 6.73
C PRO A 681 -7.15 -24.23 6.55
N MET A 682 -6.92 -25.49 6.14
CA MET A 682 -7.97 -26.51 6.12
C MET A 682 -8.19 -27.06 7.53
N ASP A 683 -9.09 -26.42 8.28
CA ASP A 683 -9.32 -26.69 9.69
C ASP A 683 -10.74 -27.22 10.00
N GLY A 684 -11.05 -27.36 11.28
CA GLY A 684 -12.35 -27.85 11.74
C GLY A 684 -13.53 -26.95 11.36
N VAL A 685 -13.31 -25.63 11.17
CA VAL A 685 -14.37 -24.70 10.74
C VAL A 685 -14.75 -24.97 9.29
N LEU A 686 -13.75 -25.12 8.42
CA LEU A 686 -13.97 -25.51 7.04
C LEU A 686 -14.64 -26.89 6.94
N LYS A 687 -14.16 -27.89 7.71
CA LYS A 687 -14.76 -29.23 7.74
C LYS A 687 -16.24 -29.18 8.12
N GLY A 688 -16.58 -28.44 9.17
CA GLY A 688 -17.96 -28.26 9.63
C GLY A 688 -18.86 -27.62 8.57
N TRP A 689 -18.37 -26.56 7.93
CA TRP A 689 -19.11 -25.87 6.87
C TRP A 689 -19.34 -26.74 5.63
N LEU A 690 -18.33 -27.48 5.18
CA LEU A 690 -18.46 -28.41 4.05
C LEU A 690 -19.48 -29.51 4.34
N LYS A 691 -19.47 -30.07 5.55
CA LYS A 691 -20.47 -31.06 5.99
C LYS A 691 -21.88 -30.47 6.00
N ALA A 692 -22.04 -29.22 6.45
CA ALA A 692 -23.32 -28.53 6.40
C ALA A 692 -23.80 -28.38 4.95
N LYS A 693 -22.93 -27.94 4.04
CA LYS A 693 -23.24 -27.84 2.60
C LYS A 693 -23.62 -29.20 1.99
N ALA A 694 -22.93 -30.28 2.33
CA ALA A 694 -23.28 -31.63 1.88
C ALA A 694 -24.67 -32.06 2.35
N THR A 695 -25.02 -31.76 3.61
CA THR A 695 -26.37 -32.02 4.14
C THR A 695 -27.42 -31.18 3.42
N THR A 696 -27.20 -29.88 3.24
CA THR A 696 -28.12 -29.00 2.50
C THR A 696 -28.35 -29.48 1.07
N ALA A 697 -27.27 -29.88 0.38
CA ALA A 697 -27.33 -30.39 -0.98
C ALA A 697 -28.08 -31.73 -1.06
N ALA A 698 -27.84 -32.66 -0.12
CA ALA A 698 -28.54 -33.93 -0.07
C ALA A 698 -30.05 -33.81 0.23
N MET A 699 -30.45 -32.74 0.94
CA MET A 699 -31.86 -32.46 1.25
C MET A 699 -32.60 -31.75 0.12
N GLY A 700 -31.93 -31.36 -0.98
CA GLY A 700 -32.53 -30.55 -2.05
C GLY A 700 -32.89 -29.12 -1.59
N LEU A 701 -32.35 -28.66 -0.45
CA LEU A 701 -32.63 -27.33 0.08
C LEU A 701 -31.94 -26.21 -0.71
N ALA A 702 -31.01 -26.58 -1.59
CA ALA A 702 -30.41 -25.70 -2.57
C ALA A 702 -31.15 -25.71 -3.93
N ASP A 703 -32.20 -26.52 -4.07
CA ASP A 703 -32.96 -26.61 -5.32
C ASP A 703 -33.72 -25.30 -5.54
N GLY A 704 -33.39 -24.61 -6.63
CA GLY A 704 -33.99 -23.35 -7.03
C GLY A 704 -34.43 -23.37 -8.49
N PRO A 705 -34.76 -22.21 -9.07
CA PRO A 705 -35.13 -22.12 -10.48
C PRO A 705 -33.96 -22.41 -11.45
N PHE A 706 -32.76 -22.62 -10.93
CA PHE A 706 -31.55 -22.88 -11.70
C PHE A 706 -30.94 -24.24 -11.33
N LYS A 707 -30.26 -24.85 -12.31
CA LYS A 707 -29.44 -26.06 -12.12
C LYS A 707 -28.40 -25.81 -11.02
N THR A 708 -28.17 -26.82 -10.19
CA THR A 708 -27.05 -26.91 -9.24
C THR A 708 -26.31 -28.24 -9.40
N LEU A 709 -24.99 -28.20 -9.22
CA LEU A 709 -24.10 -29.35 -9.13
C LEU A 709 -23.63 -29.63 -7.71
N ALA A 710 -24.02 -28.81 -6.74
CA ALA A 710 -23.66 -28.98 -5.33
C ALA A 710 -23.87 -30.42 -4.80
N PRO A 711 -24.97 -31.15 -5.12
CA PRO A 711 -25.13 -32.53 -4.64
C PRO A 711 -24.09 -33.53 -5.17
N ARG A 712 -23.42 -33.22 -6.29
CA ARG A 712 -22.34 -34.04 -6.85
C ARG A 712 -20.99 -33.73 -6.19
N HIS A 713 -20.75 -32.48 -5.84
CA HIS A 713 -19.46 -32.04 -5.32
C HIS A 713 -19.39 -32.10 -3.79
N PHE A 714 -20.47 -31.73 -3.08
CA PHE A 714 -20.55 -31.82 -1.63
C PHE A 714 -21.16 -33.13 -1.18
N THR A 715 -20.32 -34.16 -1.04
CA THR A 715 -20.73 -35.44 -0.46
C THR A 715 -19.96 -35.71 0.82
N HIS A 716 -20.64 -36.25 1.85
CA HIS A 716 -20.00 -36.62 3.12
C HIS A 716 -18.76 -37.51 2.94
N PRO A 717 -18.76 -38.54 2.06
CA PRO A 717 -17.57 -39.36 1.81
C PRO A 717 -16.37 -38.57 1.28
N LEU A 718 -16.57 -37.69 0.31
CA LEU A 718 -15.49 -36.85 -0.24
C LEU A 718 -14.90 -35.92 0.83
N ILE A 719 -15.76 -35.39 1.71
CA ILE A 719 -15.33 -34.49 2.78
C ILE A 719 -14.56 -35.27 3.86
N GLU A 720 -14.98 -36.47 4.24
CA GLU A 720 -14.18 -37.26 5.20
C GLU A 720 -12.80 -37.59 4.62
N GLN A 721 -12.75 -38.06 3.36
CA GLN A 721 -11.49 -38.35 2.67
C GLN A 721 -10.56 -37.12 2.62
N LEU A 722 -11.10 -35.93 2.35
CA LEU A 722 -10.33 -34.68 2.32
C LEU A 722 -9.64 -34.37 3.67
N PHE A 723 -10.28 -34.71 4.79
CA PHE A 723 -9.78 -34.40 6.14
C PHE A 723 -9.11 -35.59 6.85
N GLU A 724 -8.98 -36.74 6.20
CA GLU A 724 -8.13 -37.85 6.67
C GLU A 724 -6.64 -37.46 6.66
N ASN A 725 -6.21 -36.73 5.62
CA ASN A 725 -4.85 -36.21 5.48
C ASN A 725 -4.87 -34.81 4.82
N PRO A 726 -5.25 -33.76 5.57
CA PRO A 726 -5.34 -32.42 5.01
C PRO A 726 -3.96 -31.89 4.61
N LEU A 727 -3.86 -31.25 3.43
CA LEU A 727 -2.67 -30.49 3.06
C LEU A 727 -2.46 -29.34 4.08
N ILE A 728 -1.31 -29.37 4.72
CA ILE A 728 -0.82 -28.32 5.63
C ILE A 728 0.59 -27.92 5.21
N ALA A 729 1.04 -26.72 5.58
CA ALA A 729 2.44 -26.33 5.40
C ALA A 729 3.38 -27.30 6.15
N ASP A 730 4.57 -27.57 5.61
CA ASP A 730 5.57 -28.39 6.28
C ASP A 730 6.15 -27.69 7.52
N LYS A 731 6.54 -28.49 8.51
CA LYS A 731 7.38 -28.00 9.61
C LYS A 731 8.71 -27.51 9.02
N GLY A 732 9.08 -26.26 9.34
CA GLY A 732 10.29 -25.62 8.80
C GLY A 732 10.13 -24.97 7.42
N ALA A 733 8.90 -24.87 6.89
CA ALA A 733 8.63 -24.08 5.69
C ALA A 733 9.08 -22.61 5.88
N LYS A 734 9.77 -22.05 4.89
CA LYS A 734 10.32 -20.70 4.94
C LYS A 734 9.33 -19.69 4.37
N TYR A 735 9.12 -18.61 5.11
CA TYR A 735 8.25 -17.50 4.71
C TYR A 735 9.11 -16.27 4.41
N ALA A 736 8.74 -15.51 3.38
CA ALA A 736 9.42 -14.28 3.01
C ALA A 736 9.18 -13.17 4.05
N LYS A 737 8.05 -13.24 4.75
CA LYS A 737 7.63 -12.29 5.78
C LYS A 737 6.71 -12.95 6.79
N GLU A 738 6.79 -12.50 8.04
CA GLU A 738 5.86 -12.89 9.10
C GLU A 738 5.25 -11.62 9.71
N LEU A 739 3.92 -11.56 9.76
CA LEU A 739 3.14 -10.48 10.35
C LEU A 739 2.16 -11.05 11.36
N PHE A 740 1.73 -10.24 12.32
CA PHE A 740 0.65 -10.62 13.24
C PHE A 740 -0.37 -9.51 13.48
N LEU A 741 -1.59 -9.90 13.79
CA LEU A 741 -2.71 -9.03 14.20
C LEU A 741 -3.48 -9.68 15.36
N ASP A 742 -3.66 -8.96 16.45
CA ASP A 742 -4.49 -9.40 17.58
C ASP A 742 -5.95 -8.98 17.37
N LEU A 743 -6.79 -9.96 17.04
CA LEU A 743 -8.21 -9.76 16.78
C LEU A 743 -8.95 -9.22 17.99
N SER A 744 -8.53 -9.57 19.21
CA SER A 744 -9.20 -9.12 20.45
C SER A 744 -9.09 -7.62 20.66
N THR A 745 -8.11 -6.98 20.00
CA THR A 745 -7.89 -5.53 20.04
C THR A 745 -8.56 -4.78 18.91
N LEU A 746 -9.36 -5.43 18.06
CA LEU A 746 -10.11 -4.77 17.01
C LEU A 746 -11.41 -4.15 17.52
N SER A 747 -11.87 -3.13 16.81
CA SER A 747 -13.21 -2.56 16.88
C SER A 747 -13.85 -2.64 15.49
N PRO A 748 -15.13 -2.28 15.32
CA PRO A 748 -15.66 -2.07 13.99
C PRO A 748 -14.85 -0.98 13.26
N TYR A 749 -14.54 -1.21 11.99
CA TYR A 749 -13.74 -0.34 11.13
C TYR A 749 -14.50 0.01 9.85
N ILE A 750 -14.40 1.27 9.45
CA ILE A 750 -14.87 1.72 8.14
C ILE A 750 -13.66 2.10 7.30
N SER A 751 -13.71 1.72 6.03
CA SER A 751 -12.75 2.20 5.04
C SER A 751 -13.28 3.40 4.26
N GLY A 752 -12.50 4.47 4.13
CA GLY A 752 -12.81 5.63 3.30
C GLY A 752 -12.77 6.98 4.02
N PRO A 753 -13.15 8.05 3.31
CA PRO A 753 -13.76 8.01 1.98
C PRO A 753 -12.75 7.72 0.86
N ASN A 754 -13.23 7.09 -0.21
CA ASN A 754 -12.58 6.99 -1.52
C ASN A 754 -11.22 6.29 -1.62
N SER A 755 -10.78 5.59 -0.57
CA SER A 755 -9.58 4.75 -0.57
C SER A 755 -9.74 3.60 0.41
N VAL A 756 -9.35 2.39 -0.02
CA VAL A 756 -9.43 1.18 0.82
C VAL A 756 -8.40 1.21 1.95
N LYS A 757 -7.28 1.92 1.74
CA LYS A 757 -6.19 2.05 2.72
C LYS A 757 -6.47 3.09 3.82
N VAL A 758 -7.53 3.87 3.70
CA VAL A 758 -7.97 4.75 4.80
C VAL A 758 -8.88 3.93 5.69
N ALA A 759 -8.39 3.44 6.83
CA ALA A 759 -9.17 2.66 7.79
C ALA A 759 -9.35 3.46 9.09
N THR A 760 -10.60 3.72 9.47
CA THR A 760 -10.95 4.51 10.64
C THR A 760 -11.88 3.70 11.55
N PRO A 761 -11.65 3.65 12.87
CA PRO A 761 -12.60 3.05 13.81
C PRO A 761 -13.99 3.68 13.66
N LEU A 762 -15.04 2.85 13.66
CA LEU A 762 -16.42 3.32 13.47
C LEU A 762 -16.82 4.43 14.44
N LYS A 763 -16.43 4.30 15.71
CA LYS A 763 -16.75 5.26 16.77
C LYS A 763 -16.26 6.68 16.47
N GLU A 764 -15.13 6.81 15.78
CA GLU A 764 -14.59 8.11 15.37
C GLU A 764 -15.42 8.74 14.24
N LEU A 765 -15.92 7.92 13.30
CA LEU A 765 -16.78 8.41 12.21
C LEU A 765 -18.21 8.68 12.69
N GLU A 766 -18.72 7.93 13.67
CA GLU A 766 -20.01 8.20 14.31
C GLU A 766 -20.05 9.58 14.96
N ALA A 767 -18.94 9.99 15.60
CA ALA A 767 -18.81 11.30 16.22
C ALA A 767 -18.84 12.47 15.20
N GLN A 768 -18.54 12.18 13.92
CA GLN A 768 -18.54 13.19 12.85
C GLN A 768 -19.91 13.43 12.23
N ASP A 769 -20.94 12.68 12.64
CA ASP A 769 -22.33 12.83 12.18
C ASP A 769 -22.50 12.86 10.65
N ILE A 770 -21.69 12.05 9.94
CA ILE A 770 -21.63 12.08 8.48
C ILE A 770 -22.94 11.54 7.90
N LYS A 771 -23.71 12.40 7.25
CA LYS A 771 -24.94 12.03 6.52
C LYS A 771 -24.64 10.97 5.45
N VAL A 772 -25.55 10.02 5.29
CA VAL A 772 -25.54 9.00 4.25
C VAL A 772 -26.72 9.24 3.30
N ASP A 773 -26.48 9.19 2.00
CA ASP A 773 -27.53 9.30 0.98
C ASP A 773 -27.88 7.93 0.40
N LYS A 774 -26.88 7.05 0.24
CA LYS A 774 -27.07 5.69 -0.30
C LYS A 774 -26.34 4.64 0.52
N ALA A 775 -27.01 3.52 0.76
CA ALA A 775 -26.46 2.36 1.44
C ALA A 775 -26.54 1.13 0.51
N TYR A 776 -25.53 0.26 0.55
CA TYR A 776 -25.43 -0.87 -0.37
C TYR A 776 -25.03 -2.16 0.35
N LEU A 777 -25.93 -3.14 0.36
CA LEU A 777 -25.63 -4.53 0.74
C LEU A 777 -25.66 -5.39 -0.53
N VAL A 778 -24.53 -5.40 -1.22
CA VAL A 778 -24.34 -6.05 -2.52
C VAL A 778 -22.92 -6.64 -2.61
N SER A 779 -22.58 -7.25 -3.74
CA SER A 779 -21.26 -7.79 -4.11
C SER A 779 -20.93 -9.19 -3.57
N CYS A 780 -19.83 -9.76 -4.10
CA CYS A 780 -19.28 -11.04 -3.66
C CYS A 780 -18.56 -10.95 -2.31
N THR A 781 -18.30 -9.74 -1.77
CA THR A 781 -17.60 -9.59 -0.50
C THR A 781 -18.54 -9.88 0.66
N ASN A 782 -19.66 -9.17 0.74
CA ASN A 782 -20.66 -9.31 1.80
C ASN A 782 -22.08 -9.13 1.24
N SER A 783 -22.72 -10.24 0.87
CA SER A 783 -24.14 -10.29 0.52
C SER A 783 -24.71 -11.72 0.50
N ARG A 784 -24.17 -12.60 1.34
CA ARG A 784 -24.71 -13.94 1.58
C ARG A 784 -25.90 -13.86 2.53
N ALA A 785 -26.62 -14.96 2.71
CA ALA A 785 -27.75 -15.03 3.62
C ALA A 785 -27.37 -14.61 5.04
N SER A 786 -26.17 -14.93 5.51
CA SER A 786 -25.64 -14.51 6.81
C SER A 786 -25.38 -13.00 6.89
N ASP A 787 -24.84 -12.40 5.83
CA ASP A 787 -24.64 -10.94 5.72
C ASP A 787 -26.00 -10.21 5.72
N ILE A 788 -26.97 -10.74 4.98
CA ILE A 788 -28.36 -10.23 4.94
C ILE A 788 -29.04 -10.38 6.30
N ALA A 789 -28.84 -11.51 6.98
CA ALA A 789 -29.36 -11.72 8.33
C ALA A 789 -28.74 -10.75 9.35
N ALA A 790 -27.44 -10.47 9.26
CA ALA A 790 -26.79 -9.47 10.11
C ALA A 790 -27.37 -8.07 9.89
N ALA A 791 -27.57 -7.67 8.63
CA ALA A 791 -28.24 -6.41 8.30
C ALA A 791 -29.70 -6.37 8.79
N ALA A 792 -30.48 -7.44 8.56
CA ALA A 792 -31.88 -7.53 8.98
C ALA A 792 -32.02 -7.50 10.51
N LYS A 793 -31.08 -8.10 11.24
CA LYS A 793 -31.04 -8.09 12.71
C LYS A 793 -31.04 -6.67 13.28
N VAL A 794 -30.36 -5.72 12.64
CA VAL A 794 -30.38 -4.30 13.04
C VAL A 794 -31.81 -3.75 13.05
N PHE A 795 -32.58 -4.02 11.99
CA PHE A 795 -33.98 -3.59 11.89
C PHE A 795 -34.90 -4.38 12.81
N LYS A 796 -34.66 -5.68 13.03
CA LYS A 796 -35.44 -6.52 13.95
C LYS A 796 -35.29 -6.06 15.40
N GLU A 797 -34.07 -5.82 15.87
CA GLU A 797 -33.83 -5.31 17.23
C GLU A 797 -34.41 -3.90 17.43
N ALA A 798 -34.36 -3.06 16.39
CA ALA A 798 -35.03 -1.76 16.42
C ALA A 798 -36.56 -1.90 16.44
N ALA A 799 -37.12 -2.92 15.78
CA ALA A 799 -38.55 -3.22 15.82
C ALA A 799 -38.99 -3.68 17.21
N GLU A 800 -38.22 -4.56 17.87
CA GLU A 800 -38.50 -5.02 19.23
C GLU A 800 -38.58 -3.85 20.22
N LYS A 801 -37.69 -2.87 20.09
CA LYS A 801 -37.71 -1.63 20.88
C LYS A 801 -38.92 -0.73 20.56
N ASN A 802 -39.53 -0.89 19.38
CA ASN A 802 -40.63 -0.07 18.86
C ASN A 802 -41.96 -0.85 18.74
N GLY A 803 -42.25 -1.72 19.71
CA GLY A 803 -43.55 -2.42 19.77
C GLY A 803 -43.74 -3.48 18.68
N GLY A 804 -42.66 -4.03 18.13
CA GLY A 804 -42.65 -5.11 17.14
C GLY A 804 -42.80 -4.67 15.68
N LYS A 805 -42.84 -3.36 15.39
CA LYS A 805 -42.98 -2.85 14.02
C LYS A 805 -41.62 -2.52 13.41
N VAL A 806 -41.33 -3.06 12.23
CA VAL A 806 -40.10 -2.77 11.48
C VAL A 806 -40.03 -1.27 11.16
N PRO A 807 -38.98 -0.56 11.63
CA PRO A 807 -38.80 0.86 11.33
C PRO A 807 -38.43 1.05 9.86
N LYS A 808 -38.78 2.22 9.32
CA LYS A 808 -38.39 2.59 7.95
C LYS A 808 -36.96 3.11 7.91
N ILE A 809 -36.29 2.89 6.78
CA ILE A 809 -35.04 3.56 6.42
C ILE A 809 -35.22 5.08 6.56
N ALA A 810 -34.16 5.77 6.98
CA ALA A 810 -34.19 7.21 7.21
C ALA A 810 -34.63 8.01 5.96
N ASP A 811 -35.33 9.12 6.19
CA ASP A 811 -35.82 9.98 5.12
C ASP A 811 -34.66 10.50 4.26
N GLY A 812 -34.78 10.36 2.95
CA GLY A 812 -33.76 10.76 1.98
C GLY A 812 -32.70 9.69 1.68
N VAL A 813 -32.65 8.58 2.42
CA VAL A 813 -31.68 7.50 2.17
C VAL A 813 -32.24 6.45 1.21
N LYS A 814 -31.40 5.97 0.28
CA LYS A 814 -31.70 4.80 -0.56
C LYS A 814 -30.85 3.61 -0.13
N PHE A 815 -31.49 2.56 0.36
CA PHE A 815 -30.80 1.31 0.69
C PHE A 815 -31.04 0.27 -0.39
N TYR A 816 -29.98 -0.16 -1.08
CA TYR A 816 -30.03 -1.19 -2.12
C TYR A 816 -29.50 -2.52 -1.59
N ILE A 817 -30.23 -3.60 -1.86
CA ILE A 817 -29.86 -4.97 -1.46
C ILE A 817 -29.83 -5.88 -2.70
N ALA A 818 -28.80 -6.72 -2.82
CA ALA A 818 -28.70 -7.72 -3.87
C ALA A 818 -27.97 -8.94 -3.33
N ALA A 819 -28.62 -10.09 -3.24
CA ALA A 819 -27.95 -11.30 -2.75
C ALA A 819 -26.78 -11.71 -3.66
N ALA A 820 -25.75 -12.33 -3.07
CA ALA A 820 -24.59 -12.82 -3.79
C ALA A 820 -24.96 -13.90 -4.82
N SER A 821 -26.04 -14.65 -4.56
CA SER A 821 -26.64 -15.62 -5.49
C SER A 821 -28.12 -15.85 -5.17
N ILE A 822 -28.83 -16.51 -6.08
CA ILE A 822 -30.23 -16.88 -5.87
C ILE A 822 -30.42 -17.86 -4.68
N PRO A 823 -29.59 -18.90 -4.50
CA PRO A 823 -29.65 -19.73 -3.28
C PRO A 823 -29.52 -18.91 -1.98
N GLU A 824 -28.61 -17.93 -1.94
CA GLU A 824 -28.45 -17.05 -0.78
C GLU A 824 -29.67 -16.14 -0.58
N GLN A 825 -30.29 -15.66 -1.66
CA GLN A 825 -31.54 -14.91 -1.58
C GLN A 825 -32.68 -15.76 -1.02
N LEU A 826 -32.87 -16.97 -1.55
CA LEU A 826 -33.93 -17.88 -1.10
C LEU A 826 -33.75 -18.27 0.37
N ALA A 827 -32.51 -18.46 0.83
CA ALA A 827 -32.22 -18.70 2.23
C ALA A 827 -32.60 -17.49 3.11
N ALA A 828 -32.28 -16.27 2.68
CA ALA A 828 -32.66 -15.05 3.39
C ALA A 828 -34.18 -14.80 3.37
N GLU A 829 -34.87 -15.17 2.29
CA GLU A 829 -36.34 -15.12 2.19
C GLU A 829 -36.99 -16.16 3.12
N GLY A 830 -36.47 -17.39 3.15
CA GLY A 830 -36.94 -18.45 4.04
C GLY A 830 -36.80 -18.10 5.53
N ALA A 831 -35.76 -17.34 5.88
CA ALA A 831 -35.54 -16.82 7.24
C ALA A 831 -36.34 -15.53 7.55
N GLY A 832 -37.00 -14.93 6.55
CA GLY A 832 -37.71 -13.65 6.66
C GLY A 832 -36.80 -12.42 6.80
N ASP A 833 -35.48 -12.59 6.65
CA ASP A 833 -34.50 -11.52 6.70
C ASP A 833 -34.64 -10.58 5.50
N TRP A 834 -34.83 -11.17 4.31
CA TRP A 834 -35.06 -10.41 3.08
C TRP A 834 -36.30 -9.52 3.18
N GLN A 835 -37.43 -10.11 3.63
CA GLN A 835 -38.68 -9.39 3.81
C GLN A 835 -38.56 -8.27 4.85
N THR A 836 -37.82 -8.49 5.94
CA THR A 836 -37.57 -7.44 6.95
C THR A 836 -36.93 -6.20 6.30
N LEU A 837 -35.93 -6.39 5.45
CA LEU A 837 -35.25 -5.27 4.78
C LEU A 837 -36.17 -4.58 3.74
N LEU A 838 -36.97 -5.34 3.00
CA LEU A 838 -37.98 -4.77 2.08
C LEU A 838 -39.07 -4.01 2.83
N GLU A 839 -39.54 -4.52 3.96
CA GLU A 839 -40.49 -3.85 4.85
C GLU A 839 -39.92 -2.57 5.42
N ALA A 840 -38.62 -2.50 5.70
CA ALA A 840 -37.93 -1.26 6.06
C ALA A 840 -37.85 -0.25 4.91
N GLY A 841 -38.05 -0.68 3.66
CA GLY A 841 -38.05 0.15 2.46
C GLY A 841 -36.83 -0.04 1.55
N ALA A 842 -36.04 -1.10 1.75
CA ALA A 842 -34.89 -1.39 0.90
C ALA A 842 -35.35 -1.73 -0.53
N THR A 843 -34.52 -1.37 -1.51
CA THR A 843 -34.75 -1.67 -2.93
C THR A 843 -33.94 -2.89 -3.33
N ALA A 844 -34.62 -3.97 -3.69
CA ALA A 844 -33.99 -5.16 -4.23
C ALA A 844 -33.43 -4.92 -5.64
N LEU A 845 -32.22 -5.42 -5.86
CA LEU A 845 -31.57 -5.53 -7.17
C LEU A 845 -31.38 -7.02 -7.51
N PRO A 846 -31.24 -7.38 -8.80
CA PRO A 846 -30.98 -8.77 -9.18
C PRO A 846 -29.61 -9.24 -8.65
N ALA A 847 -29.50 -10.54 -8.36
CA ALA A 847 -28.25 -11.15 -7.96
C ALA A 847 -27.16 -10.93 -9.03
N GLY A 848 -26.09 -10.23 -8.65
CA GLY A 848 -25.03 -9.77 -9.54
C GLY A 848 -24.20 -8.64 -8.90
N CYS A 849 -23.17 -8.17 -9.60
CA CYS A 849 -22.24 -7.17 -9.08
C CYS A 849 -22.89 -5.78 -8.90
N GLY A 850 -23.58 -5.29 -9.94
CA GLY A 850 -24.31 -4.01 -9.90
C GLY A 850 -23.44 -2.81 -9.46
N PRO A 851 -23.91 -1.98 -8.50
CA PRO A 851 -23.20 -0.78 -8.07
C PRO A 851 -21.76 -1.00 -7.56
N CYS A 852 -21.41 -2.22 -7.14
CA CYS A 852 -20.04 -2.57 -6.72
C CYS A 852 -18.98 -2.26 -7.79
N ILE A 853 -19.35 -2.41 -9.06
CA ILE A 853 -18.49 -2.16 -10.22
C ILE A 853 -18.84 -0.86 -10.96
N GLY A 854 -19.74 -0.05 -10.40
CA GLY A 854 -20.20 1.20 -11.03
C GLY A 854 -21.21 0.99 -12.16
N LEU A 855 -21.94 -0.14 -12.18
CA LEU A 855 -22.98 -0.41 -13.17
C LEU A 855 -24.37 -0.55 -12.54
N GLY A 856 -25.41 -0.34 -13.34
CA GLY A 856 -26.79 -0.57 -12.95
C GLY A 856 -27.43 0.57 -12.14
N THR A 857 -28.50 0.25 -11.44
CA THR A 857 -29.36 1.19 -10.71
C THR A 857 -28.72 1.62 -9.40
N GLY A 858 -28.87 2.90 -9.03
CA GLY A 858 -28.49 3.40 -7.72
C GLY A 858 -27.04 3.87 -7.60
N LEU A 859 -26.38 4.22 -8.71
CA LEU A 859 -25.04 4.83 -8.67
C LEU A 859 -25.04 6.13 -7.87
N LEU A 860 -23.91 6.45 -7.24
CA LEU A 860 -23.71 7.70 -6.52
C LEU A 860 -23.68 8.89 -7.48
N GLU A 861 -24.33 9.97 -7.09
CA GLU A 861 -24.43 11.24 -7.80
C GLU A 861 -23.44 12.27 -7.21
N PRO A 862 -23.16 13.39 -7.91
CA PRO A 862 -22.31 14.45 -7.38
C PRO A 862 -22.74 14.92 -5.98
N GLY A 863 -21.79 14.97 -5.03
CA GLY A 863 -22.03 15.42 -3.66
C GLY A 863 -22.63 14.38 -2.70
N GLU A 864 -23.07 13.22 -3.19
CA GLU A 864 -23.65 12.18 -2.33
C GLU A 864 -22.60 11.39 -1.53
N VAL A 865 -23.03 10.87 -0.38
CA VAL A 865 -22.28 9.94 0.46
C VAL A 865 -22.89 8.54 0.38
N GLY A 866 -22.04 7.56 0.03
CA GLY A 866 -22.40 6.14 -0.02
C GLY A 866 -21.68 5.32 1.05
N ILE A 867 -22.37 4.38 1.69
CA ILE A 867 -21.77 3.34 2.56
C ILE A 867 -22.10 1.95 1.99
N SER A 868 -21.08 1.12 1.78
CA SER A 868 -21.22 -0.15 1.05
C SER A 868 -20.55 -1.31 1.77
N ALA A 869 -21.15 -2.50 1.69
CA ALA A 869 -20.54 -3.74 2.14
C ALA A 869 -19.51 -4.32 1.11
N SER A 870 -19.35 -3.66 -0.05
CA SER A 870 -18.43 -4.08 -1.12
C SER A 870 -16.94 -3.86 -0.80
N ASN A 871 -16.05 -4.25 -1.71
CA ASN A 871 -14.59 -4.23 -1.50
C ASN A 871 -13.84 -2.98 -1.99
N ARG A 872 -14.42 -2.18 -2.90
CA ARG A 872 -13.72 -1.02 -3.50
C ARG A 872 -14.54 0.26 -3.40
N ASN A 873 -13.88 1.34 -2.97
CA ASN A 873 -14.47 2.67 -2.86
C ASN A 873 -13.72 3.76 -3.65
N PHE A 874 -12.77 3.45 -4.53
CA PHE A 874 -12.00 4.47 -5.26
C PHE A 874 -12.88 5.59 -5.86
N LYS A 875 -12.35 6.81 -5.95
CA LYS A 875 -13.08 7.95 -6.54
C LYS A 875 -13.68 7.58 -7.90
N GLY A 876 -14.99 7.71 -8.06
CA GLY A 876 -15.73 7.35 -9.28
C GLY A 876 -16.07 5.85 -9.43
N ARG A 877 -15.69 4.99 -8.48
CA ARG A 877 -15.93 3.54 -8.56
C ARG A 877 -17.42 3.19 -8.55
N MET A 878 -18.21 3.88 -7.74
CA MET A 878 -19.63 3.59 -7.53
C MET A 878 -20.56 4.62 -8.22
N GLY A 879 -20.02 5.44 -9.13
CA GLY A 879 -20.76 6.52 -9.78
C GLY A 879 -19.90 7.77 -9.98
N SER A 880 -20.42 8.92 -9.56
CA SER A 880 -19.75 10.21 -9.69
C SER A 880 -18.38 10.24 -9.03
N THR A 881 -17.43 10.93 -9.66
CA THR A 881 -16.12 11.21 -9.06
C THR A 881 -16.23 12.24 -7.93
N GLU A 882 -17.33 12.99 -7.82
CA GLU A 882 -17.57 13.98 -6.76
C GLU A 882 -18.25 13.37 -5.52
N ALA A 883 -18.63 12.09 -5.58
CA ALA A 883 -19.21 11.38 -4.44
C ALA A 883 -18.16 10.90 -3.44
N LYS A 884 -18.59 10.65 -2.20
CA LYS A 884 -17.77 10.00 -1.15
C LYS A 884 -18.29 8.59 -0.90
N ALA A 885 -17.47 7.58 -1.15
CA ALA A 885 -17.79 6.19 -0.88
C ALA A 885 -17.00 5.65 0.33
N TYR A 886 -17.73 5.02 1.24
CA TYR A 886 -17.21 4.33 2.42
C TYR A 886 -17.53 2.84 2.33
N LEU A 887 -16.69 2.00 2.94
CA LEU A 887 -16.92 0.58 3.07
C LEU A 887 -17.06 0.20 4.55
N GLY A 888 -18.07 -0.60 4.88
CA GLY A 888 -18.32 -1.09 6.23
C GLY A 888 -18.86 -2.51 6.22
N SER A 889 -19.05 -3.10 7.39
CA SER A 889 -19.71 -4.40 7.51
C SER A 889 -21.22 -4.30 7.23
N PRO A 890 -21.91 -5.42 6.92
CA PRO A 890 -23.36 -5.43 6.66
C PRO A 890 -24.20 -4.74 7.72
N GLU A 891 -23.90 -4.98 9.00
CA GLU A 891 -24.62 -4.37 10.12
C GLU A 891 -24.34 -2.87 10.26
N VAL A 892 -23.13 -2.40 9.93
CA VAL A 892 -22.80 -0.97 9.90
C VAL A 892 -23.51 -0.28 8.73
N VAL A 893 -23.57 -0.90 7.56
CA VAL A 893 -24.32 -0.40 6.40
C VAL A 893 -25.82 -0.29 6.74
N ALA A 894 -26.39 -1.33 7.36
CA ALA A 894 -27.79 -1.35 7.75
C ALA A 894 -28.13 -0.33 8.84
N ALA A 895 -27.30 -0.22 9.88
CA ALA A 895 -27.44 0.79 10.92
C ALA A 895 -27.37 2.21 10.32
N SER A 896 -26.44 2.42 9.40
CA SER A 896 -26.31 3.70 8.70
C SER A 896 -27.51 4.05 7.82
N ALA A 897 -28.11 3.04 7.16
CA ALA A 897 -29.36 3.22 6.42
C ALA A 897 -30.54 3.56 7.34
N LEU A 898 -30.62 2.90 8.51
CA LEU A 898 -31.68 3.14 9.49
C LEU A 898 -31.57 4.53 10.13
N SER A 899 -30.37 5.02 10.42
CA SER A 899 -30.15 6.29 11.12
C SER A 899 -30.02 7.50 10.18
N GLY A 900 -29.68 7.28 8.91
CA GLY A 900 -29.44 8.35 7.93
C GLY A 900 -28.02 8.91 7.93
N LYS A 901 -27.13 8.32 8.72
CA LYS A 901 -25.74 8.76 8.92
C LYS A 901 -24.83 7.57 9.18
N LEU A 902 -23.51 7.74 9.07
CA LEU A 902 -22.58 6.68 9.43
C LEU A 902 -22.77 6.29 10.89
N SER A 903 -23.19 5.03 11.12
CA SER A 903 -23.52 4.51 12.44
C SER A 903 -23.38 2.99 12.52
N GLY A 904 -23.15 2.50 13.72
CA GLY A 904 -23.13 1.08 14.05
C GLY A 904 -24.38 0.62 14.78
N PRO A 905 -24.57 -0.71 14.91
CA PRO A 905 -25.70 -1.29 15.64
C PRO A 905 -25.54 -1.20 17.17
N GLY A 906 -24.38 -0.75 17.68
CA GLY A 906 -24.09 -0.69 19.11
C GLY A 906 -23.83 -2.05 19.77
N TRP A 907 -23.52 -3.09 18.98
CA TRP A 907 -23.22 -4.44 19.48
C TRP A 907 -21.81 -4.58 20.07
N TYR A 908 -20.89 -3.70 19.67
CA TYR A 908 -19.50 -3.75 20.09
C TYR A 908 -19.34 -3.34 21.55
N GLN A 909 -18.53 -4.12 22.28
CA GLN A 909 -18.12 -3.81 23.64
C GLN A 909 -16.61 -3.66 23.66
N THR A 910 -16.13 -2.50 24.10
CA THR A 910 -14.69 -2.23 24.21
C THR A 910 -14.07 -3.18 25.24
N PRO A 911 -13.01 -3.93 24.88
CA PRO A 911 -12.30 -4.79 25.82
C PRO A 911 -11.72 -4.02 27.00
N GLU A 912 -11.66 -4.63 28.18
CA GLU A 912 -11.00 -4.02 29.35
C GLU A 912 -9.52 -3.76 29.08
N GLY A 913 -9.06 -2.54 29.36
CA GLY A 913 -7.65 -2.14 29.14
C GLY A 913 -7.27 -1.89 27.68
N TRP A 914 -8.24 -1.83 26.76
CA TRP A 914 -7.98 -1.51 25.36
C TRP A 914 -7.39 -0.10 25.19
N THR A 915 -6.28 0.00 24.45
CA THR A 915 -5.62 1.27 24.10
C THR A 915 -5.49 1.48 22.60
N GLU A 916 -5.03 0.45 21.86
CA GLU A 916 -4.81 0.49 20.42
C GLU A 916 -4.84 -0.93 19.83
N VAL A 917 -4.93 -1.03 18.50
CA VAL A 917 -4.84 -2.31 17.79
C VAL A 917 -3.41 -2.85 17.85
N VAL A 918 -3.26 -4.05 18.41
CA VAL A 918 -1.97 -4.72 18.56
C VAL A 918 -1.62 -5.50 17.29
N ARG A 919 -0.47 -5.17 16.70
CA ARG A 919 -0.01 -5.70 15.41
C ARG A 919 1.49 -5.50 15.23
N GLY A 920 2.12 -6.23 14.32
CA GLY A 920 3.53 -6.01 13.97
C GLY A 920 4.12 -7.08 13.06
N GLU A 921 5.45 -7.07 12.95
CA GLU A 921 6.23 -8.12 12.31
C GLU A 921 6.56 -9.24 13.31
N GLY A 922 6.60 -10.49 12.85
CA GLY A 922 6.89 -11.68 13.65
C GLY A 922 5.66 -12.57 13.92
N ASP A 923 5.78 -13.42 14.94
CA ASP A 923 4.80 -14.47 15.27
C ASP A 923 3.66 -14.02 16.22
N GLY A 924 3.75 -12.80 16.77
CA GLY A 924 2.75 -12.25 17.68
C GLY A 924 2.71 -12.88 19.08
N ILE A 925 3.66 -13.76 19.41
CA ILE A 925 3.74 -14.38 20.75
C ILE A 925 4.44 -13.42 21.71
N ARG A 926 3.77 -13.06 22.81
CA ARG A 926 4.33 -12.17 23.84
C ARG A 926 5.54 -12.80 24.51
N GLU A 927 6.55 -12.00 24.83
CA GLU A 927 7.81 -12.47 25.44
C GLU A 927 7.59 -13.20 26.78
N GLU A 928 6.56 -12.81 27.53
CA GLU A 928 6.13 -13.48 28.77
C GLU A 928 5.59 -14.90 28.53
N ASP A 929 4.88 -15.12 27.43
CA ASP A 929 4.33 -16.43 27.05
C ASP A 929 5.41 -17.35 26.44
N ARG A 930 6.47 -16.78 25.86
CA ARG A 930 7.63 -17.54 25.35
C ARG A 930 8.40 -18.27 26.45
N MET A 931 8.36 -17.77 27.68
CA MET A 931 9.04 -18.40 28.83
C MET A 931 8.28 -19.63 29.38
N LEU A 932 7.03 -19.86 28.96
CA LEU A 932 6.21 -20.98 29.41
C LEU A 932 6.27 -22.23 28.51
N THR A 933 6.85 -22.15 27.31
CA THR A 933 6.96 -23.28 26.36
C THR A 933 8.42 -23.62 26.05
N ASN A 934 9.15 -24.08 27.07
CA ASN A 934 10.56 -24.50 26.96
C ASN A 934 10.82 -25.58 25.88
N GLU A 935 9.81 -26.36 25.51
CA GLU A 935 9.92 -27.38 24.45
C GLU A 935 9.91 -26.77 23.04
N GLN A 936 9.13 -25.70 22.82
CA GLN A 936 9.06 -25.00 21.52
C GLN A 936 10.25 -24.04 21.33
N ALA A 937 10.72 -23.42 22.41
CA ALA A 937 11.92 -22.58 22.40
C ALA A 937 13.19 -23.40 22.07
N LEU A 938 13.27 -24.64 22.55
CA LEU A 938 14.39 -25.56 22.28
C LEU A 938 14.41 -26.00 20.81
N GLU A 939 13.26 -26.29 20.20
CA GLU A 939 13.18 -26.63 18.76
C GLU A 939 13.56 -25.46 17.85
N LYS A 940 13.17 -24.22 18.21
CA LYS A 940 13.54 -23.01 17.46
C LYS A 940 15.04 -22.74 17.54
N LEU A 941 15.65 -22.99 18.69
CA LEU A 941 17.10 -22.93 18.89
C LEU A 941 17.86 -23.98 18.08
N ILE A 942 17.32 -25.19 17.93
CA ILE A 942 17.90 -26.24 17.09
C ILE A 942 17.86 -25.84 15.62
N GLY A 943 16.72 -25.35 15.12
CA GLY A 943 16.61 -24.84 13.75
C GLY A 943 17.54 -23.65 13.46
N GLN A 944 17.70 -22.73 14.42
CA GLN A 944 18.64 -21.62 14.33
C GLN A 944 20.11 -22.06 14.43
N LEU A 945 20.41 -23.12 15.18
CA LEU A 945 21.76 -23.72 15.23
C LEU A 945 22.12 -24.37 13.90
N ASP A 946 21.20 -25.11 13.28
CA ASP A 946 21.41 -25.73 11.98
C ASP A 946 21.63 -24.68 10.88
N ASP A 947 20.91 -23.56 10.91
CA ASP A 947 21.11 -22.42 10.01
C ASP A 947 22.47 -21.71 10.28
N LEU A 948 22.88 -21.54 11.54
CA LEU A 948 24.19 -20.97 11.90
C LEU A 948 25.37 -21.88 11.53
N VAL A 949 25.18 -23.20 11.59
CA VAL A 949 26.17 -24.19 11.14
C VAL A 949 26.26 -24.16 9.61
N ALA A 950 25.14 -24.10 8.90
CA ALA A 950 25.13 -23.98 7.43
C ALA A 950 25.71 -22.64 6.93
N ASP A 951 25.43 -21.53 7.62
CA ASP A 951 25.97 -20.20 7.29
C ASP A 951 27.44 -20.05 7.73
N GLY A 952 27.83 -20.74 8.81
CA GLY A 952 29.21 -20.87 9.28
C GLY A 952 30.09 -21.71 8.34
N GLU A 953 29.58 -22.82 7.82
CA GLU A 953 30.27 -23.65 6.82
C GLU A 953 30.48 -22.89 5.50
N LYS A 954 29.58 -21.97 5.13
CA LYS A 954 29.76 -21.05 3.99
C LYS A 954 30.75 -19.91 4.24
N ARG A 955 30.90 -19.45 5.49
CA ARG A 955 31.77 -18.31 5.84
C ARG A 955 33.22 -18.68 6.16
N PHE A 956 33.50 -19.95 6.44
CA PHE A 956 34.85 -20.41 6.83
C PHE A 956 35.52 -21.36 5.82
N ALA A 957 34.98 -21.49 4.62
CA ALA A 957 35.73 -22.06 3.49
C ALA A 957 36.85 -21.08 3.08
N PRO A 958 38.11 -21.53 2.92
CA PRO A 958 39.20 -20.66 2.46
C PRO A 958 38.87 -20.09 1.08
N GLU A 959 38.94 -18.77 0.92
CA GLU A 959 38.98 -18.11 -0.39
C GLU A 959 40.28 -18.51 -1.11
N GLU A 960 40.19 -19.51 -1.97
CA GLU A 960 41.07 -19.59 -3.14
C GLU A 960 40.51 -18.68 -4.24
N PRO A 961 41.37 -18.07 -5.09
CA PRO A 961 40.93 -17.14 -6.13
C PRO A 961 39.92 -17.83 -7.04
N ALA A 962 38.71 -17.26 -7.10
CA ALA A 962 37.62 -17.79 -7.91
C ALA A 962 37.98 -17.71 -9.40
N GLU A 963 38.41 -18.82 -9.98
CA GLU A 963 38.12 -19.13 -11.38
C GLU A 963 36.63 -19.45 -11.53
N GLU A 964 36.06 -18.98 -12.64
CA GLU A 964 34.64 -19.09 -13.01
C GLU A 964 34.18 -20.55 -13.13
N GLU A 965 33.35 -21.06 -12.21
CA GLU A 965 32.36 -22.12 -12.53
C GLU A 965 31.08 -21.91 -11.70
N GLY A 966 30.32 -20.88 -12.05
CA GLY A 966 28.88 -20.86 -11.78
C GLY A 966 28.17 -21.60 -12.91
N GLY A 967 27.35 -22.60 -12.59
CA GLY A 967 26.59 -23.36 -13.59
C GLY A 967 25.88 -22.44 -14.60
N LEU A 968 26.06 -22.70 -15.89
CA LEU A 968 25.49 -21.92 -16.97
C LEU A 968 23.99 -22.20 -17.05
N THR A 969 23.16 -21.15 -17.09
CA THR A 969 21.73 -21.28 -17.38
C THR A 969 21.55 -21.78 -18.82
N GLU A 970 20.68 -22.77 -19.01
CA GLU A 970 20.35 -23.28 -20.34
C GLU A 970 19.56 -22.22 -21.11
N VAL A 971 20.03 -21.87 -22.31
CA VAL A 971 19.34 -20.93 -23.20
C VAL A 971 18.51 -21.72 -24.20
N TYR A 972 17.20 -21.51 -24.18
CA TYR A 972 16.27 -22.19 -25.08
C TYR A 972 16.53 -21.79 -26.55
N PRO A 973 16.47 -22.72 -27.53
CA PRO A 973 16.66 -22.39 -28.94
C PRO A 973 15.74 -21.27 -29.43
N GLY A 974 16.32 -20.18 -29.94
CA GLY A 974 15.58 -19.01 -30.41
C GLY A 974 15.36 -17.92 -29.34
N PHE A 975 15.70 -18.18 -28.08
CA PHE A 975 15.81 -17.14 -27.05
C PHE A 975 17.16 -16.40 -27.20
N PRO A 976 17.23 -15.07 -27.04
CA PRO A 976 18.49 -14.36 -27.17
C PRO A 976 19.48 -14.79 -26.07
N GLU A 977 20.70 -15.18 -26.44
CA GLU A 977 21.77 -15.44 -25.46
C GLU A 977 22.24 -14.16 -24.75
N ARG A 978 22.06 -13.02 -25.42
CA ARG A 978 22.48 -11.71 -24.93
C ARG A 978 21.54 -10.61 -25.41
N VAL A 979 21.17 -9.71 -24.50
CA VAL A 979 20.39 -8.50 -24.82
C VAL A 979 21.19 -7.29 -24.40
N SER A 980 21.43 -6.34 -25.31
CA SER A 980 22.24 -5.16 -25.03
C SER A 980 21.63 -3.92 -25.67
N GLY A 981 21.73 -2.79 -24.97
CA GLY A 981 21.22 -1.51 -25.45
C GLY A 981 21.67 -0.35 -24.57
N GLU A 982 21.42 0.87 -25.03
CA GLU A 982 21.60 2.07 -24.20
C GLU A 982 20.47 2.16 -23.18
N ILE A 983 20.79 2.56 -21.95
CA ILE A 983 19.80 2.78 -20.91
C ILE A 983 19.05 4.09 -21.20
N VAL A 984 17.73 3.96 -21.42
CA VAL A 984 16.78 5.06 -21.34
C VAL A 984 16.12 5.00 -19.97
N PHE A 985 16.48 5.94 -19.10
CA PHE A 985 16.00 5.99 -17.73
C PHE A 985 14.74 6.86 -17.59
N CYS A 986 13.66 6.25 -17.10
CA CYS A 986 12.42 6.90 -16.72
C CYS A 986 12.24 6.86 -15.21
N ASP A 987 12.63 7.92 -14.51
CA ASP A 987 12.68 7.93 -13.04
C ASP A 987 11.32 8.15 -12.37
N ALA A 988 10.44 7.13 -12.44
CA ALA A 988 9.12 7.16 -11.84
C ALA A 988 8.79 5.86 -11.10
N ASP A 989 8.42 6.00 -9.82
CA ASP A 989 7.80 4.94 -9.04
C ASP A 989 6.28 4.95 -9.27
N ASN A 990 5.65 3.78 -9.18
CA ASN A 990 4.21 3.58 -9.42
C ASN A 990 3.74 4.09 -10.79
N LEU A 991 4.60 3.98 -11.81
CA LEU A 991 4.19 4.30 -13.17
C LEU A 991 3.13 3.30 -13.63
N SER A 992 1.89 3.75 -13.73
CA SER A 992 0.77 2.86 -14.03
C SER A 992 0.71 2.43 -15.49
N THR A 993 -0.08 1.39 -15.79
CA THR A 993 -0.37 1.02 -17.19
C THR A 993 -1.01 2.15 -17.99
N ASP A 994 -1.72 3.09 -17.35
CA ASP A 994 -2.23 4.31 -17.99
C ASP A 994 -1.11 5.30 -18.33
N GLY A 995 -0.04 5.35 -17.53
CA GLY A 995 1.17 6.11 -17.85
C GLY A 995 1.90 5.53 -19.06
N ILE A 996 1.94 4.20 -19.18
CA ILE A 996 2.60 3.48 -20.29
C ILE A 996 1.78 3.52 -21.59
N TYR A 997 0.46 3.31 -21.51
CA TYR A 997 -0.43 3.35 -22.66
C TYR A 997 -1.77 4.01 -22.28
N PRO A 998 -2.10 5.18 -22.85
CA PRO A 998 -3.27 5.95 -22.43
C PRO A 998 -4.58 5.16 -22.56
N GLY A 999 -5.43 5.22 -21.53
CA GLY A 999 -6.71 4.50 -21.50
C GLY A 999 -7.65 4.81 -22.66
N PHE A 1000 -7.59 6.04 -23.18
CA PHE A 1000 -8.35 6.45 -24.35
C PHE A 1000 -8.14 5.54 -25.58
N TRP A 1001 -6.94 5.00 -25.75
CA TRP A 1001 -6.58 4.13 -26.88
C TRP A 1001 -6.84 2.63 -26.61
N THR A 1002 -7.23 2.27 -25.38
CA THR A 1002 -7.31 0.86 -24.95
C THR A 1002 -8.46 0.09 -25.58
N TYR A 1003 -9.57 0.76 -25.89
CA TYR A 1003 -10.78 0.15 -26.45
C TYR A 1003 -10.98 0.46 -27.94
N GLN A 1004 -9.91 0.86 -28.61
CA GLN A 1004 -9.90 1.09 -30.05
C GLN A 1004 -9.25 -0.10 -30.74
N ASP A 1005 -10.05 -0.98 -31.33
CA ASP A 1005 -9.58 -2.27 -31.86
C ASP A 1005 -8.73 -2.14 -33.15
N ASN A 1006 -8.67 -0.94 -33.75
CA ASN A 1006 -7.99 -0.67 -35.04
C ASN A 1006 -6.74 0.22 -34.91
N VAL A 1007 -6.11 0.29 -33.72
CA VAL A 1007 -4.88 1.07 -33.54
C VAL A 1007 -3.72 0.34 -34.22
N THR A 1008 -3.04 1.00 -35.16
CA THR A 1008 -1.88 0.41 -35.85
C THR A 1008 -0.67 0.33 -34.92
N VAL A 1009 0.30 -0.55 -35.24
CA VAL A 1009 1.54 -0.70 -34.45
C VAL A 1009 2.31 0.62 -34.40
N GLU A 1010 2.35 1.37 -35.49
CA GLU A 1010 3.00 2.67 -35.58
C GLU A 1010 2.33 3.67 -34.63
N LYS A 1011 0.99 3.69 -34.61
CA LYS A 1011 0.26 4.57 -33.69
C LYS A 1011 0.47 4.16 -32.24
N MET A 1012 0.51 2.87 -31.96
CA MET A 1012 0.79 2.33 -30.63
C MET A 1012 2.18 2.74 -30.13
N ALA A 1013 3.20 2.71 -31.01
CA ALA A 1013 4.55 3.19 -30.72
C ALA A 1013 4.59 4.71 -30.49
N GLU A 1014 3.83 5.49 -31.26
CA GLU A 1014 3.74 6.95 -31.14
C GLU A 1014 3.15 7.38 -29.79
N VAL A 1015 2.10 6.68 -29.33
CA VAL A 1015 1.41 7.03 -28.07
C VAL A 1015 2.03 6.38 -26.83
N CYS A 1016 3.03 5.51 -27.01
CA CYS A 1016 3.73 4.84 -25.92
C CYS A 1016 4.33 5.84 -24.95
N MET A 1017 4.03 5.67 -23.66
CA MET A 1017 4.43 6.50 -22.53
C MET A 1017 3.98 7.98 -22.62
N SER A 1018 3.08 8.34 -23.53
CA SER A 1018 2.69 9.74 -23.76
C SER A 1018 1.95 10.41 -22.59
N ASN A 1019 1.29 9.62 -21.73
CA ASN A 1019 0.68 10.12 -20.49
C ASN A 1019 1.71 10.39 -19.39
N TYR A 1020 2.88 9.75 -19.48
CA TYR A 1020 4.01 9.98 -18.58
C TYR A 1020 4.89 11.12 -19.08
N ASP A 1021 5.38 10.99 -20.32
CA ASP A 1021 6.26 11.93 -20.98
C ASP A 1021 5.91 12.00 -22.47
N THR A 1022 5.39 13.14 -22.91
CA THR A 1022 5.01 13.36 -24.32
C THR A 1022 6.21 13.32 -25.27
N GLN A 1023 7.44 13.45 -24.76
CA GLN A 1023 8.67 13.36 -25.55
C GLN A 1023 9.25 11.95 -25.59
N PHE A 1024 8.76 10.99 -24.79
CA PHE A 1024 9.31 9.63 -24.72
C PHE A 1024 9.44 8.99 -26.11
N ALA A 1025 8.38 9.08 -26.93
CA ALA A 1025 8.36 8.51 -28.27
C ALA A 1025 9.44 9.09 -29.20
N SER A 1026 9.94 10.31 -28.94
CA SER A 1026 11.04 10.93 -29.68
C SER A 1026 12.42 10.63 -29.09
N ILE A 1027 12.51 10.44 -27.77
CA ILE A 1027 13.76 10.20 -27.03
C ILE A 1027 14.20 8.75 -27.14
N ALA A 1028 13.27 7.81 -26.97
CA ALA A 1028 13.51 6.38 -27.05
C ALA A 1028 13.70 5.95 -28.51
N LYS A 1029 14.69 5.10 -28.74
CA LYS A 1029 15.08 4.52 -30.02
C LYS A 1029 14.92 3.02 -29.97
N GLU A 1030 14.87 2.43 -31.16
CA GLU A 1030 14.90 0.98 -31.33
C GLU A 1030 16.16 0.38 -30.68
N GLY A 1031 15.97 -0.68 -29.90
CA GLY A 1031 17.05 -1.39 -29.21
C GLY A 1031 17.45 -0.83 -27.84
N ASP A 1032 16.83 0.26 -27.39
CA ASP A 1032 17.11 0.81 -26.05
C ASP A 1032 16.58 -0.08 -24.93
N ILE A 1033 17.25 -0.05 -23.79
CA ILE A 1033 16.80 -0.70 -22.56
C ILE A 1033 16.09 0.33 -21.71
N LEU A 1034 14.78 0.15 -21.50
CA LEU A 1034 14.00 1.03 -20.65
C LEU A 1034 14.29 0.69 -19.19
N VAL A 1035 14.79 1.65 -18.42
CA VAL A 1035 15.02 1.48 -16.98
C VAL A 1035 14.08 2.39 -16.20
N THR A 1036 13.43 1.89 -15.14
CA THR A 1036 12.35 2.60 -14.44
C THR A 1036 12.31 2.30 -12.93
N GLY A 1037 11.49 3.04 -12.18
CA GLY A 1037 11.38 2.94 -10.73
C GLY A 1037 10.69 1.68 -10.21
N TYR A 1038 10.17 1.76 -8.99
CA TYR A 1038 9.46 0.67 -8.30
C TYR A 1038 8.00 0.58 -8.72
N ASN A 1039 7.43 -0.63 -8.67
CA ASN A 1039 6.02 -0.91 -8.98
C ASN A 1039 5.59 -0.44 -10.39
N PHE A 1040 6.47 -0.65 -11.39
CA PHE A 1040 6.22 -0.26 -12.77
C PHE A 1040 5.11 -1.12 -13.41
N GLY A 1041 4.20 -0.47 -14.13
CA GLY A 1041 3.03 -1.12 -14.72
C GLY A 1041 1.94 -1.45 -13.70
N CYS A 1042 1.85 -0.73 -12.59
CA CYS A 1042 0.76 -0.90 -11.63
C CYS A 1042 -0.62 -0.50 -12.22
N GLY A 1043 -1.70 -0.97 -11.62
CA GLY A 1043 -3.06 -0.58 -12.00
C GLY A 1043 -3.74 -1.55 -12.97
N SER A 1044 -4.30 -1.02 -14.07
CA SER A 1044 -5.24 -1.76 -14.93
C SER A 1044 -4.57 -2.94 -15.64
N SER A 1045 -5.32 -4.02 -15.91
CA SER A 1045 -4.80 -5.25 -16.54
C SER A 1045 -4.54 -5.15 -18.06
N ARG A 1046 -4.18 -3.98 -18.58
CA ARG A 1046 -4.10 -3.72 -20.02
C ARG A 1046 -2.87 -4.36 -20.61
N GLU A 1047 -3.07 -5.28 -21.54
CA GLU A 1047 -2.00 -5.94 -22.29
C GLU A 1047 -1.29 -4.93 -23.22
N GLN A 1048 -1.99 -3.88 -23.64
CA GLN A 1048 -1.47 -2.84 -24.53
C GLN A 1048 -0.28 -2.08 -23.96
N ALA A 1049 -0.14 -2.03 -22.62
CA ALA A 1049 1.02 -1.42 -21.99
C ALA A 1049 2.33 -2.16 -22.38
N ALA A 1050 2.29 -3.50 -22.43
CA ALA A 1050 3.45 -4.30 -22.86
C ALA A 1050 3.63 -4.21 -24.38
N THR A 1051 2.55 -4.34 -25.17
CA THR A 1051 2.66 -4.30 -26.63
C THR A 1051 3.07 -2.93 -27.15
N ALA A 1052 2.77 -1.82 -26.46
CA ALA A 1052 3.22 -0.49 -26.85
C ALA A 1052 4.73 -0.32 -26.72
N LEU A 1053 5.34 -0.89 -25.67
CA LEU A 1053 6.80 -0.92 -25.52
C LEU A 1053 7.47 -1.77 -26.59
N LEU A 1054 6.87 -2.92 -26.94
CA LEU A 1054 7.31 -3.75 -28.05
C LEU A 1054 7.14 -3.05 -29.41
N ALA A 1055 6.03 -2.33 -29.63
CA ALA A 1055 5.81 -1.51 -30.83
C ALA A 1055 6.86 -0.40 -30.94
N LYS A 1056 7.30 0.15 -29.80
CA LYS A 1056 8.42 1.09 -29.71
C LYS A 1056 9.80 0.42 -29.84
N LYS A 1057 9.83 -0.90 -30.04
CA LYS A 1057 11.01 -1.74 -30.23
C LYS A 1057 12.00 -1.67 -29.07
N ILE A 1058 11.46 -1.64 -27.85
CA ILE A 1058 12.22 -1.79 -26.60
C ILE A 1058 12.37 -3.29 -26.32
N PRO A 1059 13.57 -3.88 -26.43
CA PRO A 1059 13.78 -5.31 -26.20
C PRO A 1059 13.69 -5.70 -24.72
N LEU A 1060 14.01 -4.81 -23.78
CA LEU A 1060 14.12 -5.13 -22.36
C LEU A 1060 13.69 -3.95 -21.50
N VAL A 1061 12.89 -4.24 -20.46
CA VAL A 1061 12.56 -3.29 -19.39
C VAL A 1061 13.24 -3.73 -18.10
N VAL A 1062 13.87 -2.80 -17.39
CA VAL A 1062 14.47 -3.04 -16.07
C VAL A 1062 13.80 -2.12 -15.05
N ALA A 1063 13.26 -2.67 -13.97
CA ALA A 1063 12.55 -1.89 -12.96
C ALA A 1063 13.12 -2.14 -11.56
N GLY A 1064 12.79 -1.27 -10.61
CA GLY A 1064 12.99 -1.57 -9.19
C GLY A 1064 12.07 -2.71 -8.73
N SER A 1065 10.84 -2.73 -9.24
CA SER A 1065 9.90 -3.85 -9.18
C SER A 1065 8.79 -3.65 -10.20
N PHE A 1066 8.09 -4.73 -10.59
CA PHE A 1066 6.94 -4.67 -11.49
C PHE A 1066 5.61 -4.86 -10.74
N GLY A 1067 4.55 -4.23 -11.25
CA GLY A 1067 3.19 -4.65 -10.94
C GLY A 1067 2.94 -6.04 -11.51
N ASN A 1068 2.42 -6.98 -10.71
CA ASN A 1068 2.31 -8.39 -11.10
C ASN A 1068 1.55 -8.60 -12.42
N ILE A 1069 0.44 -7.89 -12.62
CA ILE A 1069 -0.36 -8.02 -13.86
C ILE A 1069 0.44 -7.54 -15.08
N PHE A 1070 1.20 -6.46 -14.95
CA PHE A 1070 2.06 -6.00 -16.03
C PHE A 1070 3.22 -6.97 -16.31
N SER A 1071 3.85 -7.51 -15.27
CA SER A 1071 4.89 -8.56 -15.42
C SER A 1071 4.34 -9.77 -16.20
N ARG A 1072 3.14 -10.23 -15.84
CA ARG A 1072 2.46 -11.32 -16.55
C ARG A 1072 2.12 -10.97 -18.00
N ASN A 1073 1.59 -9.76 -18.24
CA ASN A 1073 1.32 -9.27 -19.59
C ASN A 1073 2.60 -9.14 -20.42
N SER A 1074 3.73 -8.81 -19.80
CA SER A 1074 5.02 -8.67 -20.46
C SER A 1074 5.46 -10.03 -21.02
N ILE A 1075 5.50 -11.07 -20.18
CA ILE A 1075 5.82 -12.45 -20.64
C ILE A 1075 4.82 -12.93 -21.69
N ASN A 1076 3.52 -12.71 -21.48
CA ASN A 1076 2.48 -13.13 -22.42
C ASN A 1076 2.64 -12.51 -23.81
N ASN A 1077 3.27 -11.33 -23.92
CA ASN A 1077 3.52 -10.65 -25.19
C ASN A 1077 5.00 -10.72 -25.64
N ALA A 1078 5.85 -11.48 -24.94
CA ALA A 1078 7.30 -11.56 -25.19
C ALA A 1078 8.09 -10.26 -24.93
N LEU A 1079 7.60 -9.37 -24.07
CA LEU A 1079 8.40 -8.28 -23.49
C LEU A 1079 9.21 -8.82 -22.31
N MET A 1080 10.54 -8.74 -22.40
CA MET A 1080 11.43 -9.16 -21.32
C MET A 1080 11.51 -8.09 -20.23
N GLY A 1081 11.52 -8.55 -18.98
CA GLY A 1081 11.60 -7.70 -17.77
C GLY A 1081 12.65 -8.22 -16.79
N LEU A 1082 13.40 -7.32 -16.15
CA LEU A 1082 14.31 -7.64 -15.05
C LEU A 1082 14.10 -6.70 -13.85
N GLU A 1083 14.08 -7.25 -12.64
CA GLU A 1083 14.06 -6.43 -11.42
C GLU A 1083 15.49 -6.22 -10.91
N VAL A 1084 15.94 -4.97 -10.90
CA VAL A 1084 17.31 -4.60 -10.50
C VAL A 1084 17.30 -3.34 -9.63
N PRO A 1085 16.85 -3.41 -8.36
CA PRO A 1085 16.81 -2.26 -7.45
C PRO A 1085 18.15 -1.52 -7.30
N ARG A 1086 19.27 -2.25 -7.38
CA ARG A 1086 20.62 -1.69 -7.31
C ARG A 1086 20.91 -0.73 -8.48
N LEU A 1087 20.48 -1.08 -9.69
CA LEU A 1087 20.66 -0.22 -10.87
C LEU A 1087 19.85 1.06 -10.71
N ILE A 1088 18.62 0.97 -10.21
CA ILE A 1088 17.76 2.15 -9.99
C ILE A 1088 18.42 3.09 -8.98
N SER A 1089 18.94 2.53 -7.88
CA SER A 1089 19.67 3.30 -6.87
C SER A 1089 20.91 3.99 -7.46
N ARG A 1090 21.69 3.28 -8.28
CA ARG A 1090 22.90 3.82 -8.94
C ARG A 1090 22.60 4.89 -9.99
N LEU A 1091 21.55 4.70 -10.79
CA LEU A 1091 21.09 5.69 -11.79
C LEU A 1091 20.58 6.96 -11.11
N ARG A 1092 19.81 6.83 -10.01
CA ARG A 1092 19.38 7.97 -9.18
C ARG A 1092 20.57 8.71 -8.56
N GLU A 1093 21.61 7.99 -8.15
CA GLU A 1093 22.84 8.56 -7.61
C GLU A 1093 23.66 9.34 -8.67
N GLU A 1094 23.73 8.81 -9.89
CA GLU A 1094 24.45 9.45 -10.99
C GLU A 1094 23.68 10.65 -11.56
N PHE A 1095 22.42 10.42 -11.92
CA PHE A 1095 21.65 11.31 -12.77
C PHE A 1095 20.67 12.19 -12.00
N GLY A 1096 20.77 12.28 -10.66
CA GLY A 1096 19.83 12.83 -9.68
C GLY A 1096 19.16 14.21 -9.90
N GLU A 1097 19.29 14.81 -11.08
CA GLU A 1097 18.32 15.74 -11.64
C GLU A 1097 17.09 15.00 -12.17
N LYS A 1098 15.89 15.50 -11.85
CA LYS A 1098 14.64 14.81 -12.24
C LYS A 1098 14.25 15.15 -13.68
N GLN A 1099 14.57 14.26 -14.61
CA GLN A 1099 14.11 14.28 -15.99
C GLN A 1099 13.15 13.10 -16.20
N LEU A 1100 11.99 13.34 -16.82
CA LEU A 1100 10.98 12.29 -17.03
C LEU A 1100 11.56 11.12 -17.84
N THR A 1101 12.16 11.39 -19.00
CA THR A 1101 12.86 10.36 -19.81
C THR A 1101 14.26 10.85 -20.19
N ARG A 1102 15.29 10.05 -19.90
CA ARG A 1102 16.69 10.39 -20.17
C ARG A 1102 17.40 9.28 -20.93
N ARG A 1103 18.12 9.64 -22.00
CA ARG A 1103 19.20 8.82 -22.54
C ARG A 1103 20.45 9.01 -21.69
N THR A 1104 20.93 7.95 -21.07
CA THR A 1104 22.00 8.03 -20.08
C THR A 1104 23.41 7.98 -20.68
N GLY A 1105 23.54 7.53 -21.94
CA GLY A 1105 24.82 7.13 -22.52
C GLY A 1105 25.42 5.86 -21.90
N TRP A 1106 24.77 5.29 -20.88
CA TRP A 1106 25.17 4.03 -20.27
C TRP A 1106 24.63 2.87 -21.09
N THR A 1107 25.35 1.76 -21.10
CA THR A 1107 24.89 0.54 -21.74
C THR A 1107 24.66 -0.53 -20.70
N LEU A 1108 23.56 -1.27 -20.88
CA LEU A 1108 23.31 -2.49 -20.14
C LEU A 1108 23.40 -3.66 -21.11
N THR A 1109 24.08 -4.71 -20.67
CA THR A 1109 24.15 -5.98 -21.37
C THR A 1109 23.72 -7.07 -20.41
N TRP A 1110 22.61 -7.73 -20.71
CA TRP A 1110 22.18 -8.93 -20.01
C TRP A 1110 22.76 -10.17 -20.71
N ASP A 1111 23.61 -10.89 -20.00
CA ASP A 1111 24.08 -12.23 -20.35
C ASP A 1111 23.12 -13.25 -19.72
N VAL A 1112 22.29 -13.85 -20.57
CA VAL A 1112 21.24 -14.79 -20.14
C VAL A 1112 21.87 -16.08 -19.62
N ARG A 1113 22.92 -16.55 -20.28
CA ARG A 1113 23.60 -17.81 -19.94
C ARG A 1113 24.30 -17.72 -18.59
N LYS A 1114 24.85 -16.56 -18.23
CA LYS A 1114 25.44 -16.30 -16.91
C LYS A 1114 24.42 -15.80 -15.88
N SER A 1115 23.16 -15.57 -16.26
CA SER A 1115 22.13 -14.91 -15.44
C SER A 1115 22.65 -13.64 -14.75
N GLN A 1116 23.34 -12.81 -15.53
CA GLN A 1116 24.09 -11.67 -15.04
C GLN A 1116 23.93 -10.47 -15.97
N ILE A 1117 23.73 -9.29 -15.40
CA ILE A 1117 23.86 -8.05 -16.15
C ILE A 1117 25.27 -7.48 -15.98
N GLU A 1118 25.75 -6.85 -17.04
CA GLU A 1118 26.90 -5.95 -17.05
C GLU A 1118 26.39 -4.54 -17.38
N VAL A 1119 26.75 -3.56 -16.55
CA VAL A 1119 26.43 -2.15 -16.79
C VAL A 1119 27.73 -1.41 -17.03
N ARG A 1120 27.80 -0.66 -18.13
CA ARG A 1120 28.90 0.25 -18.46
C ARG A 1120 28.42 1.69 -18.35
N GLU A 1121 29.08 2.47 -17.51
CA GLU A 1121 28.66 3.83 -17.17
C GLU A 1121 29.22 4.89 -18.15
N GLY A 1122 28.78 4.86 -19.41
CA GLY A 1122 29.30 5.72 -20.49
C GLY A 1122 30.43 5.06 -21.29
N GLU A 1123 30.91 5.70 -22.37
CA GLU A 1123 31.89 5.08 -23.28
C GLU A 1123 33.18 4.61 -22.57
N ASP A 1124 33.69 5.40 -21.60
CA ASP A 1124 34.92 5.12 -20.84
C ASP A 1124 34.69 4.87 -19.33
N GLY A 1125 33.43 4.68 -18.92
CA GLY A 1125 33.08 4.56 -17.51
C GLY A 1125 33.40 3.19 -16.88
N PRO A 1126 33.31 3.11 -15.54
CA PRO A 1126 33.46 1.84 -14.83
C PRO A 1126 32.42 0.83 -15.31
N LYS A 1127 32.85 -0.43 -15.35
CA LYS A 1127 31.98 -1.58 -15.59
C LYS A 1127 31.72 -2.30 -14.28
N TRP A 1128 30.49 -2.70 -14.04
CA TRP A 1128 30.15 -3.58 -12.94
C TRP A 1128 29.09 -4.59 -13.34
N THR A 1129 29.06 -5.69 -12.60
CA THR A 1129 28.11 -6.78 -12.85
C THR A 1129 27.19 -7.00 -11.66
N HIS A 1130 26.03 -7.57 -11.94
CA HIS A 1130 25.06 -7.97 -10.92
C HIS A 1130 24.32 -9.21 -11.38
N LYS A 1131 24.25 -10.20 -10.49
CA LYS A 1131 23.48 -11.41 -10.74
C LYS A 1131 21.99 -11.06 -10.71
N VAL A 1132 21.24 -11.55 -11.68
CA VAL A 1132 19.78 -11.37 -11.78
C VAL A 1132 19.08 -12.73 -11.69
N GLY A 1133 17.76 -12.72 -11.55
CA GLY A 1133 16.96 -13.95 -11.58
C GLY A 1133 17.10 -14.67 -12.93
N GLU A 1134 17.06 -15.99 -12.89
CA GLU A 1134 17.10 -16.82 -14.10
C GLU A 1134 15.70 -16.88 -14.72
N LEU A 1135 15.59 -16.76 -16.05
CA LEU A 1135 14.36 -17.13 -16.73
C LEU A 1135 14.42 -18.64 -17.02
N PRO A 1136 13.50 -19.45 -16.49
CA PRO A 1136 13.54 -20.87 -16.74
C PRO A 1136 13.17 -21.20 -18.20
N PRO A 1137 13.59 -22.37 -18.71
CA PRO A 1137 13.42 -22.74 -20.11
C PRO A 1137 11.98 -22.64 -20.64
N ASN A 1138 10.97 -22.92 -19.81
CA ASN A 1138 9.55 -22.79 -20.20
C ASN A 1138 9.13 -21.33 -20.46
N VAL A 1139 9.64 -20.37 -19.69
CA VAL A 1139 9.37 -18.95 -19.93
C VAL A 1139 10.18 -18.44 -21.12
N GLN A 1140 11.44 -18.89 -21.25
CA GLN A 1140 12.26 -18.58 -22.42
C GLN A 1140 11.60 -19.09 -23.71
N GLU A 1141 11.04 -20.30 -23.71
CA GLU A 1141 10.29 -20.87 -24.84
C GLU A 1141 9.10 -20.00 -25.24
N ILE A 1142 8.26 -19.58 -24.28
CA ILE A 1142 7.12 -18.70 -24.54
C ILE A 1142 7.56 -17.40 -25.21
N ILE A 1143 8.62 -16.78 -24.68
CA ILE A 1143 9.15 -15.51 -25.21
C ILE A 1143 9.78 -15.74 -26.60
N ALA A 1144 10.56 -16.80 -26.78
CA ALA A 1144 11.23 -17.14 -28.05
C ALA A 1144 10.23 -17.38 -29.18
N GLN A 1145 9.07 -17.96 -28.87
CA GLN A 1145 7.99 -18.15 -29.83
C GLN A 1145 7.17 -16.87 -30.08
N GLY A 1146 7.51 -15.76 -29.41
CA GLY A 1146 6.90 -14.45 -29.59
C GLY A 1146 5.64 -14.22 -28.75
N GLY A 1147 5.54 -14.88 -27.60
CA GLY A 1147 4.50 -14.69 -26.59
C GLY A 1147 3.60 -15.91 -26.43
N LEU A 1148 2.75 -15.87 -25.39
CA LEU A 1148 1.89 -16.98 -25.00
C LEU A 1148 0.92 -17.37 -26.13
N GLU A 1149 0.39 -16.41 -26.88
CA GLU A 1149 -0.53 -16.70 -27.99
C GLU A 1149 0.14 -17.52 -29.11
N LYS A 1150 1.33 -17.11 -29.54
CA LYS A 1150 2.08 -17.83 -30.58
C LYS A 1150 2.56 -19.18 -30.07
N TRP A 1151 3.00 -19.25 -28.82
CA TRP A 1151 3.36 -20.50 -28.17
C TRP A 1151 2.20 -21.50 -28.18
N VAL A 1152 1.01 -21.07 -27.76
CA VAL A 1152 -0.20 -21.91 -27.80
C VAL A 1152 -0.55 -22.31 -29.22
N LYS A 1153 -0.50 -21.37 -30.17
CA LYS A 1153 -0.79 -21.66 -31.57
C LYS A 1153 0.11 -22.76 -32.12
N ASN A 1154 1.42 -22.64 -31.90
CA ASN A 1154 2.39 -23.65 -32.31
C ASN A 1154 2.14 -25.00 -31.62
N ALA A 1155 1.76 -24.99 -30.33
CA ALA A 1155 1.47 -26.19 -29.56
C ALA A 1155 0.18 -26.93 -29.99
N ILE A 1156 -0.77 -26.24 -30.62
CA ILE A 1156 -1.99 -26.85 -31.19
C ILE A 1156 -1.78 -27.33 -32.62
N GLU A 1157 -0.88 -26.67 -33.37
CA GLU A 1157 -0.50 -27.06 -34.73
C GLU A 1157 0.46 -28.27 -34.76
N ALA A 1158 1.23 -28.47 -33.69
CA ALA A 1158 2.10 -29.62 -33.45
C ALA A 1158 1.32 -30.86 -33.00
#